data_AF-A0A9X3X1L7-F1
#
_entry.id   AF-A0A9X3X1L7-F1
#
_cell.length_a   1.000
_cell.length_b   1.000
_cell.length_c   1.000
_cell.angle_alpha   90.00
_cell.angle_beta   90.00
_cell.angle_gamma   90.00
#
_symmetry.space_group_name_H-M   'P 1'
#
loop_
_entity.id
_entity.type
_entity.pdbx_description
1 polymer ?
#
loop_
_entity_poly.entity_id
_entity_poly.type
_entity_poly.pdbx_seq_one_letter_code
_entity_poly.pdbx_strand_id
1 'polypeptide(L)'
;MPDPIFLRFRATSGENVDVPVLLAGAGEAAAERWKDARRTPGVHVLLEGDRDYAVSLTPPASEATIQMLQANRKKSVRVIFPGRTPVRRRIADVAVVPPKQVGRAAAPGAAAALDLTAGREGAPSLWLLPDGSFATEPGPPPRGLDAGPALVRAARWVSSRRTTTFERLFPPSAFHPDEPLRPERLTAPQAAELLAQARSALAAAATNTEYARNEPLAAAQIRSAALTVLSHLVATALRDPEFRAAADQAAALMFAIVAGETGPSAMPALRAHAIQLLSMRAPALSAADRELARSLVRSLVREAPPYDKLAGPFRFAMCSARDFHEGEVDIFIERYGFREIPAPEGSPKPPKYTTYRVLEAPFRTPSGDPVWLYARVARPDDENIEMADPTFVGVFINRHAQLGAYDMRAATATARQAGYKIMMNAQCAGLTTRFAIARAFPDADIYSSWDSTYFRNGGPDGKMNASEGVDCFVELLRGMCEKETHAEIEARMRRVQWHHAQAHFPGFSQFVGPGNPLVVARFQDVNRDGRADLYDGFLDLTIAELAEDLRASLTPRDPGVAPSQIGGEAATGLGWAAGSMNRVTQYSDLWAGLPGQSELFYIFHAGGFYDRGEPPADVPGGLPGERLGALPAVCRYVRGGGSGAELGSSERSPRALEEGPAGMQADVMMHAHLSHAGKELKRLLCAADAMWRAFDTGLLDGPPMHTPAGKRGAILLTLAGLLEFPADQNFVDGLWSMALEALRFPPISRSVVRGCITEADHEASNYYGSRRGLVQLLEELGKSDPLALSVLESEDPKVGRAKEI
;
A
#
# COMPACT_ATOMS: atom_id res chain seq x y z
N MET A 1 12.99 24.86 -22.74
CA MET A 1 13.61 23.74 -22.00
C MET A 1 14.47 24.33 -20.90
N PRO A 2 14.68 23.64 -19.77
CA PRO A 2 15.53 24.16 -18.71
C PRO A 2 16.96 24.23 -19.27
N ASP A 3 17.52 25.43 -19.38
CA ASP A 3 18.94 25.62 -19.59
C ASP A 3 19.44 26.41 -18.37
N PRO A 4 20.56 26.01 -17.75
CA PRO A 4 21.48 24.93 -18.19
C PRO A 4 21.06 23.52 -17.72
N ILE A 5 21.36 22.48 -18.51
CA ILE A 5 21.41 21.08 -18.06
C ILE A 5 22.87 20.66 -17.83
N PHE A 6 23.13 19.58 -17.08
CA PHE A 6 24.50 19.14 -16.78
C PHE A 6 24.73 17.66 -17.10
N LEU A 7 25.94 17.31 -17.52
CA LEU A 7 26.46 15.94 -17.52
C LEU A 7 27.32 15.75 -16.26
N ARG A 8 26.86 14.90 -15.35
CA ARG A 8 27.54 14.56 -14.10
C ARG A 8 28.32 13.26 -14.24
N PHE A 9 29.62 13.36 -14.00
CA PHE A 9 30.58 12.26 -13.98
C PHE A 9 30.99 11.95 -12.56
N ARG A 10 31.33 10.69 -12.28
CA ARG A 10 31.98 10.31 -11.03
C ARG A 10 33.48 10.20 -11.29
N ALA A 11 34.26 11.08 -10.67
CA ALA A 11 35.71 11.08 -10.77
C ALA A 11 36.31 9.84 -10.06
N THR A 12 37.54 9.48 -10.39
CA THR A 12 38.31 8.40 -9.74
C THR A 12 38.51 8.64 -8.24
N SER A 13 38.47 9.91 -7.80
CA SER A 13 38.51 10.32 -6.39
C SER A 13 37.17 10.13 -5.65
N GLY A 14 36.09 9.78 -6.37
CA GLY A 14 34.72 9.66 -5.82
C GLY A 14 33.90 10.95 -5.88
N GLU A 15 34.51 12.09 -6.22
CA GLU A 15 33.82 13.38 -6.38
C GLU A 15 33.00 13.47 -7.68
N ASN A 16 31.89 14.21 -7.65
CA ASN A 16 31.06 14.45 -8.84
C ASN A 16 31.59 15.67 -9.62
N VAL A 17 31.74 15.51 -10.93
CA VAL A 17 32.11 16.59 -11.87
C VAL A 17 30.92 16.89 -12.77
N ASP A 18 30.41 18.12 -12.72
CA ASP A 18 29.27 18.58 -13.52
C ASP A 18 29.73 19.41 -14.72
N VAL A 19 29.35 19.00 -15.93
CA VAL A 19 29.67 19.68 -17.18
C VAL A 19 28.39 20.29 -17.76
N PRO A 20 28.30 21.63 -17.93
CA PRO A 20 27.11 22.27 -18.48
C PRO A 20 26.93 21.93 -19.97
N VAL A 21 25.72 21.52 -20.34
CA VAL A 21 25.35 21.20 -21.72
C VAL A 21 23.97 21.81 -22.08
N LEU A 22 23.63 21.78 -23.35
CA LEU A 22 22.37 22.20 -23.96
C LEU A 22 21.75 20.99 -24.67
N LEU A 23 20.47 20.73 -24.44
CA LEU A 23 19.76 19.64 -25.10
C LEU A 23 19.37 20.04 -26.54
N ALA A 24 19.92 19.34 -27.53
CA ALA A 24 19.67 19.58 -28.95
C ALA A 24 18.54 18.71 -29.52
N GLY A 25 18.34 17.50 -28.98
CA GLY A 25 17.27 16.58 -29.38
C GLY A 25 17.08 15.43 -28.38
N ALA A 26 15.87 14.85 -28.37
CA ALA A 26 15.48 13.76 -27.49
C ALA A 26 14.61 12.73 -28.22
N GLY A 27 14.73 11.45 -27.85
CA GLY A 27 13.97 10.34 -28.45
C GLY A 27 14.27 10.18 -29.94
N GLU A 28 13.24 10.01 -30.76
CA GLU A 28 13.38 9.85 -32.22
C GLU A 28 14.13 11.01 -32.88
N ALA A 29 13.98 12.23 -32.34
CA ALA A 29 14.66 13.41 -32.85
C ALA A 29 16.16 13.45 -32.50
N ALA A 30 16.63 12.66 -31.53
CA ALA A 30 18.04 12.65 -31.13
C ALA A 30 18.96 12.19 -32.27
N ALA A 31 18.55 11.17 -33.03
CA ALA A 31 19.34 10.63 -34.14
C ALA A 31 19.50 11.66 -35.28
N GLU A 32 18.43 12.39 -35.62
CA GLU A 32 18.50 13.46 -36.62
C GLU A 32 19.33 14.64 -36.12
N ARG A 33 19.08 15.10 -34.89
CA ARG A 33 19.82 16.22 -34.28
C ARG A 33 21.29 15.90 -34.08
N TRP A 34 21.64 14.63 -33.87
CA TRP A 34 23.01 14.16 -33.81
C TRP A 34 23.72 14.25 -35.17
N LYS A 35 23.05 13.85 -36.26
CA LYS A 35 23.60 14.00 -37.63
C LYS A 35 23.90 15.46 -37.95
N ASP A 36 23.03 16.37 -37.52
CA ASP A 36 23.22 17.82 -37.69
C ASP A 36 24.32 18.37 -36.77
N ALA A 37 24.36 17.95 -35.51
CA ALA A 37 25.36 18.36 -34.53
C ALA A 37 26.78 18.00 -34.97
N ARG A 38 26.98 16.84 -35.61
CA ARG A 38 28.29 16.44 -36.18
C ARG A 38 28.81 17.37 -37.29
N ARG A 39 27.94 18.21 -37.84
CA ARG A 39 28.25 19.19 -38.88
C ARG A 39 28.22 20.63 -38.36
N THR A 40 27.70 20.81 -37.15
CA THR A 40 27.53 22.11 -36.51
C THR A 40 28.65 22.32 -35.52
N PRO A 41 29.17 23.54 -35.40
CA PRO A 41 30.21 23.80 -34.44
C PRO A 41 29.86 23.66 -32.95
N GLY A 42 30.73 22.99 -32.19
CA GLY A 42 30.66 22.79 -30.76
C GLY A 42 31.29 21.46 -30.34
N VAL A 43 31.22 21.16 -29.04
CA VAL A 43 31.45 19.80 -28.55
C VAL A 43 30.07 19.19 -28.33
N HIS A 44 29.77 18.12 -29.06
CA HIS A 44 28.47 17.45 -29.06
C HIS A 44 28.62 16.03 -28.55
N VAL A 45 27.64 15.55 -27.80
CA VAL A 45 27.63 14.22 -27.20
C VAL A 45 26.31 13.52 -27.56
N LEU A 46 26.40 12.31 -28.10
CA LEU A 46 25.26 11.42 -28.24
C LEU A 46 25.15 10.56 -26.99
N LEU A 47 23.97 10.57 -26.39
CA LEU A 47 23.64 9.83 -25.19
C LEU A 47 22.58 8.79 -25.52
N GLU A 48 22.89 7.52 -25.32
CA GLU A 48 21.98 6.40 -25.59
C GLU A 48 21.32 5.89 -24.30
N GLY A 49 20.08 5.40 -24.41
CA GLY A 49 19.33 4.77 -23.33
C GLY A 49 17.92 4.34 -23.75
N ASP A 50 16.99 4.34 -22.79
CA ASP A 50 15.54 4.18 -23.03
C ASP A 50 14.96 5.32 -23.89
N ARG A 51 15.57 6.51 -23.78
CA ARG A 51 15.30 7.67 -24.63
C ARG A 51 16.62 8.38 -24.91
N ASP A 52 17.04 8.36 -26.17
CA ASP A 52 18.31 8.95 -26.60
C ASP A 52 18.30 10.48 -26.49
N TYR A 53 19.46 11.08 -26.24
CA TYR A 53 19.65 12.52 -26.23
C TYR A 53 20.85 12.94 -27.07
N ALA A 54 20.69 14.00 -27.86
CA ALA A 54 21.80 14.74 -28.45
C ALA A 54 22.01 16.01 -27.62
N VAL A 55 23.19 16.17 -27.02
CA VAL A 55 23.52 17.36 -26.21
C VAL A 55 24.78 18.06 -26.73
N SER A 56 24.90 19.35 -26.45
CA SER A 56 26.04 20.18 -26.85
C SER A 56 26.61 20.91 -25.65
N LEU A 57 27.93 20.92 -25.43
CA LEU A 57 28.53 21.64 -24.30
C LEU A 57 28.27 23.14 -24.42
N THR A 58 27.98 23.77 -23.28
CA THR A 58 27.91 25.23 -23.19
C THR A 58 29.33 25.80 -23.31
N PRO A 59 29.64 26.66 -24.29
CA PRO A 59 30.98 27.22 -24.45
C PRO A 59 31.37 28.15 -23.29
N PRO A 60 32.67 28.25 -22.95
CA PRO A 60 33.80 27.53 -23.52
C PRO A 60 34.01 26.14 -22.87
N ALA A 61 34.21 25.11 -23.69
CA ALA A 61 34.60 23.78 -23.21
C ALA A 61 36.13 23.72 -23.03
N SER A 62 36.62 23.37 -21.84
CA SER A 62 38.05 23.19 -21.59
C SER A 62 38.57 21.89 -22.23
N GLU A 63 39.85 21.87 -22.60
CA GLU A 63 40.49 20.68 -23.18
C GLU A 63 40.46 19.48 -22.22
N ALA A 64 40.59 19.73 -20.91
CA ALA A 64 40.42 18.72 -19.86
C ALA A 64 39.01 18.09 -19.86
N THR A 65 37.96 18.89 -20.05
CA THR A 65 36.58 18.39 -20.14
C THR A 65 36.35 17.57 -21.41
N ILE A 66 36.95 17.97 -22.54
CA ILE A 66 36.88 17.22 -23.80
C ILE A 66 37.57 15.86 -23.66
N GLN A 67 38.76 15.81 -23.07
CA GLN A 67 39.47 14.56 -22.79
C GLN A 67 38.69 13.67 -21.83
N MET A 68 38.08 14.23 -20.78
CA MET A 68 37.22 13.48 -19.85
C MET A 68 36.02 12.85 -20.57
N LEU A 69 35.34 13.59 -21.45
CA LEU A 69 34.21 13.07 -22.23
C LEU A 69 34.62 11.93 -23.16
N GLN A 70 35.78 12.07 -23.81
CA GLN A 70 36.34 11.02 -24.67
C GLN A 70 36.74 9.77 -23.86
N ALA A 71 37.33 9.93 -22.67
CA ALA A 71 37.72 8.84 -21.78
C ALA A 71 36.52 8.10 -21.14
N ASN A 72 35.36 8.75 -21.12
CA ASN A 72 34.08 8.18 -20.67
C ASN A 72 33.18 7.74 -21.84
N ARG A 73 33.69 7.68 -23.07
CA ARG A 73 32.98 7.02 -24.18
C ARG A 73 32.63 5.59 -23.79
N LYS A 74 31.44 5.18 -24.21
CA LYS A 74 30.79 3.91 -23.87
C LYS A 74 30.53 3.70 -22.37
N LYS A 75 30.79 4.69 -21.50
CA LYS A 75 30.47 4.64 -20.06
C LYS A 75 29.23 5.47 -19.76
N SER A 76 28.66 5.21 -18.59
CA SER A 76 27.48 5.89 -18.11
C SER A 76 27.77 7.25 -17.50
N VAL A 77 26.88 8.19 -17.76
CA VAL A 77 26.86 9.56 -17.26
C VAL A 77 25.45 9.87 -16.74
N ARG A 78 25.35 10.77 -15.76
CA ARG A 78 24.06 11.27 -15.31
C ARG A 78 23.75 12.59 -16.01
N VAL A 79 22.59 12.68 -16.66
CA VAL A 79 22.07 13.94 -17.20
C VAL A 79 21.23 14.59 -16.11
N ILE A 80 21.69 15.72 -15.59
CA ILE A 80 21.03 16.50 -14.54
C ILE A 80 20.20 17.60 -15.20
N PHE A 81 18.91 17.58 -14.92
CA PHE A 81 17.98 18.64 -15.26
C PHE A 81 17.68 19.40 -13.97
N PRO A 82 18.16 20.64 -13.77
CA PRO A 82 17.97 21.35 -12.50
C PRO A 82 16.50 21.41 -12.05
N GLY A 83 16.26 21.05 -10.79
CA GLY A 83 14.91 20.96 -10.22
C GLY A 83 14.04 19.82 -10.78
N ARG A 84 14.64 18.87 -11.49
CA ARG A 84 13.99 17.66 -12.02
C ARG A 84 14.85 16.44 -11.77
N THR A 85 14.27 15.26 -11.95
CA THR A 85 14.98 14.03 -11.65
C THR A 85 16.05 13.74 -12.71
N PRO A 86 17.29 13.44 -12.29
CA PRO A 86 18.35 13.11 -13.23
C PRO A 86 18.14 11.74 -13.84
N VAL A 87 18.65 11.57 -15.06
CA VAL A 87 18.54 10.32 -15.82
C VAL A 87 19.90 9.79 -16.19
N ARG A 88 20.05 8.47 -16.15
CA ARG A 88 21.30 7.79 -16.49
C ARG A 88 21.33 7.47 -17.98
N ARG A 89 22.43 7.79 -18.67
CA ARG A 89 22.63 7.56 -20.10
C ARG A 89 24.05 7.09 -20.38
N ARG A 90 24.28 6.45 -21.53
CA ARG A 90 25.64 6.13 -22.02
C ARG A 90 26.13 7.18 -22.98
N ILE A 91 27.39 7.60 -22.86
CA ILE A 91 28.06 8.33 -23.93
C ILE A 91 28.32 7.39 -25.10
N ALA A 92 27.46 7.42 -26.10
CA ALA A 92 27.60 6.60 -27.30
C ALA A 92 28.73 7.11 -28.19
N ASP A 93 28.76 8.43 -28.41
CA ASP A 93 29.75 9.09 -29.26
C ASP A 93 29.95 10.56 -28.85
N VAL A 94 31.09 11.14 -29.25
CA VAL A 94 31.47 12.53 -28.97
C VAL A 94 32.04 13.16 -30.24
N ALA A 95 31.49 14.30 -30.68
CA ALA A 95 31.95 15.05 -31.85
C ALA A 95 32.47 16.44 -31.44
N VAL A 96 33.55 16.90 -32.06
CA VAL A 96 34.17 18.21 -31.79
C VAL A 96 34.28 18.97 -33.13
N VAL A 97 33.65 20.15 -33.22
CA VAL A 97 33.51 20.94 -34.46
C VAL A 97 33.71 22.45 -34.15
N PRO A 98 34.34 23.31 -34.99
CA PRO A 98 34.78 24.68 -34.62
C PRO A 98 33.77 25.83 -34.90
N PRO A 99 33.55 26.83 -34.00
CA PRO A 99 32.30 27.58 -33.70
C PRO A 99 31.59 28.42 -34.80
N LYS A 100 30.23 28.44 -34.80
CA LYS A 100 29.33 29.49 -35.36
C LYS A 100 27.94 29.46 -34.65
N GLN A 101 27.39 30.63 -34.28
CA GLN A 101 26.22 30.82 -33.38
C GLN A 101 24.84 30.86 -34.08
N VAL A 102 23.77 30.37 -33.41
CA VAL A 102 22.34 30.64 -33.71
C VAL A 102 21.49 30.67 -32.42
N GLY A 103 20.48 31.55 -32.36
CA GLY A 103 19.61 31.84 -31.21
C GLY A 103 18.24 31.11 -31.15
N ARG A 104 17.47 31.37 -30.08
CA ARG A 104 16.28 30.62 -29.63
C ARG A 104 15.01 31.50 -29.53
N ALA A 105 13.84 30.91 -29.74
CA ALA A 105 12.51 31.53 -29.63
C ALA A 105 11.60 30.93 -28.51
N ALA A 106 10.45 31.59 -28.32
CA ALA A 106 9.65 31.77 -27.09
C ALA A 106 8.48 30.80 -26.82
N ALA A 107 7.72 31.08 -25.73
CA ALA A 107 6.73 30.25 -25.01
C ALA A 107 5.24 30.52 -25.40
N PRO A 108 4.26 29.67 -24.96
CA PRO A 108 2.90 29.61 -25.51
C PRO A 108 1.78 30.28 -24.66
N GLY A 109 0.60 30.45 -25.28
CA GLY A 109 -0.59 31.17 -24.80
C GLY A 109 -1.70 30.35 -24.09
N ALA A 110 -2.84 31.03 -23.85
CA ALA A 110 -3.89 30.77 -22.85
C ALA A 110 -4.81 29.53 -23.03
N ALA A 111 -5.51 29.17 -21.94
CA ALA A 111 -5.98 27.83 -21.58
C ALA A 111 -7.37 27.41 -22.11
N ALA A 112 -7.44 26.16 -22.59
CA ALA A 112 -8.65 25.36 -22.82
C ALA A 112 -8.92 24.43 -21.63
N ALA A 113 -10.05 23.70 -21.63
CA ALA A 113 -10.31 22.63 -20.66
C ALA A 113 -9.16 21.62 -20.66
N LEU A 114 -8.78 21.15 -19.47
CA LEU A 114 -7.55 20.43 -19.23
C LEU A 114 -7.82 18.97 -18.87
N ASP A 115 -7.39 18.04 -19.73
CA ASP A 115 -7.46 16.60 -19.44
C ASP A 115 -6.42 16.25 -18.35
N LEU A 116 -6.91 15.89 -17.17
CA LEU A 116 -6.10 15.51 -16.00
C LEU A 116 -5.59 14.06 -16.09
N THR A 117 -6.14 13.28 -17.01
CA THR A 117 -5.82 11.87 -17.26
C THR A 117 -5.00 11.65 -18.54
N ALA A 118 -4.68 12.71 -19.27
CA ALA A 118 -3.85 12.65 -20.47
C ALA A 118 -2.55 11.86 -20.23
N GLY A 119 -2.29 10.84 -21.06
CA GLY A 119 -1.12 9.97 -20.95
C GLY A 119 -1.25 8.81 -19.94
N ARG A 120 -2.44 8.60 -19.34
CA ARG A 120 -2.72 7.44 -18.47
C ARG A 120 -3.62 6.44 -19.20
N GLU A 121 -3.01 5.43 -19.81
CA GLU A 121 -3.72 4.37 -20.52
C GLU A 121 -4.72 3.64 -19.59
N GLY A 122 -6.00 3.57 -19.97
CA GLY A 122 -7.06 2.91 -19.21
C GLY A 122 -7.68 3.72 -18.06
N ALA A 123 -7.20 4.93 -17.77
CA ALA A 123 -7.77 5.76 -16.70
C ALA A 123 -9.15 6.33 -17.08
N PRO A 124 -10.15 6.33 -16.18
CA PRO A 124 -11.43 6.98 -16.42
C PRO A 124 -11.27 8.49 -16.65
N SER A 125 -11.84 9.02 -17.73
CA SER A 125 -11.72 10.43 -18.16
C SER A 125 -12.05 11.43 -17.03
N LEU A 126 -11.15 12.40 -16.82
CA LEU A 126 -11.32 13.49 -15.86
C LEU A 126 -10.76 14.81 -16.42
N TRP A 127 -11.59 15.85 -16.40
CA TRP A 127 -11.26 17.17 -16.92
C TRP A 127 -11.33 18.24 -15.83
N LEU A 128 -10.39 19.18 -15.87
CA LEU A 128 -10.48 20.46 -15.15
C LEU A 128 -11.00 21.52 -16.13
N LEU A 129 -12.18 22.06 -15.84
CA LEU A 129 -12.80 23.11 -16.63
C LEU A 129 -12.15 24.47 -16.37
N PRO A 130 -12.29 25.46 -17.29
CA PRO A 130 -11.68 26.78 -17.12
C PRO A 130 -12.07 27.49 -15.81
N ASP A 131 -13.29 27.24 -15.32
CA ASP A 131 -13.81 27.79 -14.07
C ASP A 131 -13.22 27.12 -12.82
N GLY A 132 -12.52 25.98 -12.94
CA GLY A 132 -11.92 25.24 -11.83
C GLY A 132 -12.67 23.99 -11.39
N SER A 133 -13.87 23.74 -11.92
CA SER A 133 -14.68 22.57 -11.60
C SER A 133 -14.19 21.30 -12.31
N PHE A 134 -14.52 20.14 -11.75
CA PHE A 134 -14.23 18.84 -12.37
C PHE A 134 -15.41 18.35 -13.21
N ALA A 135 -15.10 17.70 -14.33
CA ALA A 135 -16.09 17.05 -15.19
C ALA A 135 -15.54 15.73 -15.76
N THR A 136 -16.43 14.83 -16.16
CA THR A 136 -16.06 13.56 -16.82
C THR A 136 -15.78 13.75 -18.31
N GLU A 137 -16.26 14.85 -18.88
CA GLU A 137 -16.09 15.28 -20.26
C GLU A 137 -16.06 16.83 -20.33
N PRO A 138 -15.47 17.44 -21.37
CA PRO A 138 -15.52 18.89 -21.55
C PRO A 138 -16.96 19.38 -21.71
N GLY A 139 -17.40 20.34 -20.89
CA GLY A 139 -18.79 20.80 -20.91
C GLY A 139 -19.11 21.79 -19.79
N PRO A 140 -20.40 22.07 -19.54
CA PRO A 140 -20.82 22.88 -18.40
C PRO A 140 -20.47 22.18 -17.06
N PRO A 141 -20.19 22.95 -16.00
CA PRO A 141 -19.78 22.39 -14.71
C PRO A 141 -20.92 21.59 -14.06
N PRO A 142 -20.74 20.28 -13.75
CA PRO A 142 -21.78 19.51 -13.10
C PRO A 142 -21.96 19.95 -11.65
N ARG A 143 -23.20 19.90 -11.15
CA ARG A 143 -23.62 20.33 -9.80
C ARG A 143 -24.54 19.28 -9.17
N GLY A 144 -24.78 19.38 -7.86
CA GLY A 144 -25.65 18.42 -7.14
C GLY A 144 -25.15 16.98 -7.27
N LEU A 145 -26.06 16.04 -7.52
CA LEU A 145 -25.73 14.62 -7.68
C LEU A 145 -24.92 14.34 -8.96
N ASP A 146 -25.10 15.14 -10.02
CA ASP A 146 -24.40 14.98 -11.30
C ASP A 146 -22.89 15.25 -11.18
N ALA A 147 -22.47 15.99 -10.15
CA ALA A 147 -21.05 16.19 -9.83
C ALA A 147 -20.40 14.93 -9.22
N GLY A 148 -21.20 13.96 -8.74
CA GLY A 148 -20.73 12.77 -8.05
C GLY A 148 -19.67 11.97 -8.82
N PRO A 149 -19.91 11.55 -10.07
CA PRO A 149 -18.93 10.81 -10.87
C PRO A 149 -17.62 11.56 -11.07
N ALA A 150 -17.68 12.88 -11.33
CA ALA A 150 -16.49 13.71 -11.51
C ALA A 150 -15.70 13.84 -10.20
N LEU A 151 -16.37 14.03 -9.06
CA LEU A 151 -15.73 14.10 -7.75
C LEU A 151 -15.10 12.77 -7.33
N VAL A 152 -15.74 11.63 -7.62
CA VAL A 152 -15.16 10.29 -7.34
C VAL A 152 -13.90 10.07 -8.17
N ARG A 153 -13.93 10.38 -9.48
CA ARG A 153 -12.74 10.30 -10.34
C ARG A 153 -11.66 11.27 -9.89
N ALA A 154 -12.02 12.48 -9.47
CA ALA A 154 -11.10 13.45 -8.90
C ALA A 154 -10.48 12.96 -7.60
N ALA A 155 -11.25 12.38 -6.68
CA ALA A 155 -10.74 11.84 -5.42
C ALA A 155 -9.75 10.69 -5.66
N ARG A 156 -10.03 9.78 -6.61
CA ARG A 156 -9.09 8.74 -7.04
C ARG A 156 -7.84 9.32 -7.70
N TRP A 157 -8.00 10.28 -8.62
CA TRP A 157 -6.88 10.95 -9.28
C TRP A 157 -5.98 11.69 -8.29
N VAL A 158 -6.57 12.46 -7.37
CA VAL A 158 -5.88 13.17 -6.30
C VAL A 158 -5.13 12.18 -5.41
N SER A 159 -5.76 11.08 -5.00
CA SER A 159 -5.14 10.06 -4.13
C SER A 159 -4.00 9.30 -4.83
N SER A 160 -4.03 9.17 -6.16
CA SER A 160 -2.95 8.54 -6.95
C SER A 160 -1.66 9.38 -7.04
N ARG A 161 -1.66 10.63 -6.53
CA ARG A 161 -0.54 11.57 -6.68
C ARG A 161 0.32 11.61 -5.43
N ARG A 162 1.63 11.76 -5.61
CA ARG A 162 2.59 11.97 -4.51
C ARG A 162 2.44 13.35 -3.82
N THR A 163 1.89 14.35 -4.51
CA THR A 163 1.69 15.71 -3.98
C THR A 163 0.25 15.93 -3.55
N THR A 164 0.06 16.39 -2.31
CA THR A 164 -1.25 16.54 -1.65
C THR A 164 -1.90 17.90 -1.85
N THR A 165 -1.55 18.63 -2.92
CA THR A 165 -1.87 20.06 -3.09
C THR A 165 -2.14 20.41 -4.57
N PHE A 166 -2.89 21.49 -4.83
CA PHE A 166 -3.31 21.93 -6.17
C PHE A 166 -2.44 23.03 -6.79
N GLU A 167 -1.35 23.39 -6.13
CA GLU A 167 -0.29 24.30 -6.60
C GLU A 167 0.45 23.75 -7.84
N ARG A 168 0.34 22.45 -8.11
CA ARG A 168 0.80 21.81 -9.35
C ARG A 168 -0.10 20.63 -9.73
N LEU A 169 -0.67 20.66 -10.93
CA LEU A 169 -1.58 19.61 -11.41
C LEU A 169 -0.82 18.41 -11.98
N PHE A 170 0.28 18.65 -12.67
CA PHE A 170 1.14 17.61 -13.24
C PHE A 170 2.54 17.73 -12.64
N PRO A 171 2.97 16.79 -11.79
CA PRO A 171 4.36 16.77 -11.34
C PRO A 171 5.30 16.55 -12.54
N PRO A 172 6.56 17.02 -12.47
CA PRO A 172 7.55 16.72 -13.49
C PRO A 172 7.65 15.20 -13.71
N SER A 173 7.73 14.76 -14.96
CA SER A 173 7.95 13.35 -15.25
C SER A 173 9.32 12.92 -14.74
N ALA A 174 9.37 11.87 -13.93
CA ALA A 174 10.62 11.25 -13.50
C ALA A 174 11.34 10.53 -14.66
N PHE A 175 10.59 10.09 -15.67
CA PHE A 175 11.11 9.31 -16.82
C PHE A 175 11.37 10.18 -18.06
N HIS A 176 10.69 11.32 -18.16
CA HIS A 176 10.85 12.29 -19.25
C HIS A 176 11.14 13.70 -18.70
N PRO A 177 12.25 13.88 -17.95
CA PRO A 177 12.61 15.20 -17.43
C PRO A 177 13.02 16.17 -18.54
N ASP A 178 13.19 15.72 -19.78
CA ASP A 178 13.40 16.53 -20.98
C ASP A 178 12.14 17.27 -21.44
N GLU A 179 10.95 16.76 -21.11
CA GLU A 179 9.69 17.38 -21.53
C GLU A 179 9.48 18.75 -20.86
N PRO A 180 8.83 19.72 -21.54
CA PRO A 180 8.47 20.99 -20.91
C PRO A 180 7.69 20.76 -19.60
N LEU A 181 8.03 21.53 -18.56
CA LEU A 181 7.21 21.51 -17.36
C LEU A 181 5.81 21.98 -17.73
N ARG A 182 4.83 21.26 -17.21
CA ARG A 182 3.42 21.61 -17.26
C ARG A 182 3.15 22.62 -16.13
N PRO A 183 3.03 23.93 -16.44
CA PRO A 183 2.85 24.97 -15.42
C PRO A 183 1.44 24.98 -14.84
N GLU A 184 0.53 24.14 -15.34
CA GLU A 184 -0.86 24.11 -14.94
C GLU A 184 -1.00 23.85 -13.43
N ARG A 185 -1.68 24.80 -12.77
CA ARG A 185 -2.01 24.82 -11.35
C ARG A 185 -3.43 25.32 -11.19
N LEU A 186 -4.07 24.98 -10.09
CA LEU A 186 -5.33 25.62 -9.73
C LEU A 186 -5.04 27.06 -9.28
N THR A 187 -5.89 28.00 -9.67
CA THR A 187 -5.87 29.38 -9.16
C THR A 187 -6.83 29.54 -7.98
N ALA A 188 -6.65 30.56 -7.14
CA ALA A 188 -7.56 30.82 -6.02
C ALA A 188 -9.03 31.05 -6.46
N PRO A 189 -9.34 31.76 -7.57
CA PRO A 189 -10.70 31.84 -8.11
C PRO A 189 -11.25 30.47 -8.54
N GLN A 190 -10.44 29.65 -9.21
CA GLN A 190 -10.84 28.29 -9.61
C GLN A 190 -11.09 27.39 -8.40
N ALA A 191 -10.32 27.57 -7.33
CA ALA A 191 -10.54 26.86 -6.07
C ALA A 191 -11.88 27.23 -5.41
N ALA A 192 -12.35 28.47 -5.56
CA ALA A 192 -13.65 28.89 -5.05
C ALA A 192 -14.81 28.21 -5.82
N GLU A 193 -14.69 28.04 -7.13
CA GLU A 193 -15.69 27.30 -7.92
C GLU A 193 -15.67 25.80 -7.65
N LEU A 194 -14.48 25.21 -7.49
CA LEU A 194 -14.34 23.82 -7.08
C LEU A 194 -14.99 23.58 -5.69
N LEU A 195 -14.79 24.51 -4.76
CA LEU A 195 -15.43 24.50 -3.45
C LEU A 195 -16.97 24.61 -3.58
N ALA A 196 -17.47 25.46 -4.48
CA ALA A 196 -18.90 25.57 -4.74
C ALA A 196 -19.49 24.29 -5.36
N GLN A 197 -18.73 23.59 -6.22
CA GLN A 197 -19.12 22.29 -6.77
C GLN A 197 -19.21 21.25 -5.65
N ALA A 198 -18.18 21.12 -4.81
CA ALA A 198 -18.16 20.20 -3.67
C ALA A 198 -19.31 20.49 -2.70
N ARG A 199 -19.57 21.76 -2.37
CA ARG A 199 -20.69 22.18 -1.50
C ARG A 199 -22.05 21.76 -2.07
N SER A 200 -22.25 21.95 -3.37
CA SER A 200 -23.50 21.58 -4.05
C SER A 200 -23.73 20.07 -4.01
N ALA A 201 -22.68 19.27 -4.27
CA ALA A 201 -22.75 17.81 -4.18
C ALA A 201 -23.01 17.32 -2.75
N LEU A 202 -22.34 17.90 -1.76
CA LEU A 202 -22.53 17.58 -0.34
C LEU A 202 -23.95 17.87 0.14
N ALA A 203 -24.54 18.99 -0.28
CA ALA A 203 -25.92 19.32 0.07
C ALA A 203 -26.92 18.32 -0.52
N ALA A 204 -26.72 17.87 -1.76
CA ALA A 204 -27.59 16.89 -2.41
C ALA A 204 -27.43 15.47 -1.81
N ALA A 205 -26.23 15.12 -1.41
CA ALA A 205 -25.89 13.82 -0.82
C ALA A 205 -25.93 13.82 0.73
N ALA A 206 -26.50 14.83 1.38
CA ALA A 206 -26.54 14.92 2.85
C ALA A 206 -27.33 13.75 3.47
N THR A 207 -26.97 13.34 4.69
CA THR A 207 -27.55 12.18 5.40
C THR A 207 -29.07 12.25 5.60
N ASN A 208 -29.65 13.45 5.59
CA ASN A 208 -31.07 13.68 5.80
C ASN A 208 -31.89 13.74 4.49
N THR A 209 -31.27 13.69 3.31
CA THR A 209 -31.94 13.81 2.02
C THR A 209 -32.67 12.52 1.63
N GLU A 210 -33.63 12.64 0.73
CA GLU A 210 -34.33 11.48 0.16
C GLU A 210 -33.37 10.55 -0.58
N TYR A 211 -32.42 11.11 -1.33
CA TYR A 211 -31.39 10.34 -2.03
C TYR A 211 -30.57 9.47 -1.07
N ALA A 212 -30.12 10.00 0.07
CA ALA A 212 -29.34 9.24 1.05
C ALA A 212 -30.15 8.14 1.77
N ARG A 213 -31.49 8.23 1.78
CA ARG A 213 -32.36 7.17 2.32
C ARG A 213 -32.53 6.04 1.31
N ASN A 214 -32.65 6.38 0.04
CA ASN A 214 -32.86 5.40 -1.03
C ASN A 214 -31.55 4.72 -1.45
N GLU A 215 -30.46 5.49 -1.53
CA GLU A 215 -29.14 5.07 -2.03
C GLU A 215 -28.03 5.42 -1.01
N PRO A 216 -28.05 4.82 0.20
CA PRO A 216 -27.17 5.22 1.30
C PRO A 216 -25.67 5.08 0.97
N LEU A 217 -25.30 4.05 0.22
CA LEU A 217 -23.91 3.80 -0.17
C LEU A 217 -23.42 4.82 -1.20
N ALA A 218 -24.21 5.10 -2.24
CA ALA A 218 -23.85 6.06 -3.27
C ALA A 218 -23.79 7.50 -2.73
N ALA A 219 -24.74 7.87 -1.87
CA ALA A 219 -24.70 9.17 -1.18
C ALA A 219 -23.44 9.31 -0.30
N ALA A 220 -23.08 8.27 0.45
CA ALA A 220 -21.86 8.28 1.26
C ALA A 220 -20.58 8.33 0.39
N GLN A 221 -20.58 7.68 -0.78
CA GLN A 221 -19.48 7.74 -1.74
C GLN A 221 -19.24 9.17 -2.24
N ILE A 222 -20.31 9.91 -2.57
CA ILE A 222 -20.22 11.32 -2.99
C ILE A 222 -19.65 12.18 -1.86
N ARG A 223 -20.12 11.99 -0.61
CA ARG A 223 -19.61 12.73 0.56
C ARG A 223 -18.13 12.44 0.81
N SER A 224 -17.70 11.19 0.69
CA SER A 224 -16.29 10.77 0.79
C SER A 224 -15.41 11.41 -0.29
N ALA A 225 -15.89 11.42 -1.53
CA ALA A 225 -15.15 11.99 -2.66
C ALA A 225 -14.97 13.50 -2.50
N ALA A 226 -16.04 14.22 -2.17
CA ALA A 226 -16.00 15.64 -1.88
C ALA A 226 -15.04 15.95 -0.71
N LEU A 227 -15.11 15.18 0.38
CA LEU A 227 -14.21 15.29 1.53
C LEU A 227 -12.73 15.19 1.15
N THR A 228 -12.38 14.29 0.23
CA THR A 228 -11.01 14.12 -0.28
C THR A 228 -10.51 15.38 -0.99
N VAL A 229 -11.35 15.95 -1.87
CA VAL A 229 -11.04 17.18 -2.61
C VAL A 229 -10.89 18.37 -1.66
N LEU A 230 -11.77 18.51 -0.66
CA LEU A 230 -11.70 19.55 0.36
C LEU A 230 -10.39 19.47 1.17
N SER A 231 -9.98 18.26 1.57
CA SER A 231 -8.71 18.05 2.29
C SER A 231 -7.49 18.56 1.51
N HIS A 232 -7.50 18.43 0.18
CA HIS A 232 -6.42 18.90 -0.69
C HIS A 232 -6.45 20.41 -0.91
N LEU A 233 -7.65 21.03 -0.96
CA LEU A 233 -7.79 22.49 -0.91
C LEU A 233 -7.19 23.05 0.39
N VAL A 234 -7.49 22.42 1.55
CA VAL A 234 -6.91 22.81 2.84
C VAL A 234 -5.39 22.73 2.81
N ALA A 235 -4.83 21.60 2.34
CA ALA A 235 -3.38 21.41 2.25
C ALA A 235 -2.69 22.47 1.37
N THR A 236 -3.35 22.92 0.30
CA THR A 236 -2.76 23.85 -0.68
C THR A 236 -2.38 25.18 -0.06
N ALA A 237 -3.08 25.62 0.99
CA ALA A 237 -2.76 26.85 1.72
C ALA A 237 -1.38 26.84 2.40
N LEU A 238 -0.75 25.66 2.60
CA LEU A 238 0.62 25.56 3.11
C LEU A 238 1.67 25.96 2.07
N ARG A 239 1.33 25.84 0.79
CA ARG A 239 2.23 26.12 -0.34
C ARG A 239 1.86 27.43 -1.04
N ASP A 240 0.59 27.83 -0.98
CA ASP A 240 0.09 29.05 -1.59
C ASP A 240 -0.88 29.80 -0.64
N PRO A 241 -0.45 30.94 -0.04
CA PRO A 241 -1.28 31.73 0.84
C PRO A 241 -2.57 32.27 0.21
N GLU A 242 -2.66 32.43 -1.12
CA GLU A 242 -3.87 32.90 -1.81
C GLU A 242 -5.05 31.94 -1.61
N PHE A 243 -4.76 30.67 -1.30
CA PHE A 243 -5.78 29.65 -1.04
C PHE A 243 -6.38 29.71 0.36
N ARG A 244 -5.88 30.58 1.25
CA ARG A 244 -6.32 30.64 2.66
C ARG A 244 -7.84 30.71 2.82
N ALA A 245 -8.49 31.61 2.07
CA ALA A 245 -9.95 31.78 2.13
C ALA A 245 -10.71 30.51 1.68
N ALA A 246 -10.24 29.85 0.61
CA ALA A 246 -10.83 28.61 0.13
C ALA A 246 -10.57 27.45 1.12
N ALA A 247 -9.38 27.40 1.72
CA ALA A 247 -9.01 26.41 2.72
C ALA A 247 -9.82 26.52 4.01
N ASP A 248 -10.07 27.74 4.51
CA ASP A 248 -10.91 27.95 5.71
C ASP A 248 -12.35 27.49 5.47
N GLN A 249 -12.91 27.81 4.30
CA GLN A 249 -14.24 27.33 3.94
C GLN A 249 -14.28 25.81 3.68
N ALA A 250 -13.21 25.24 3.11
CA ALA A 250 -13.10 23.80 2.92
C ALA A 250 -13.05 23.08 4.27
N ALA A 251 -12.25 23.56 5.23
CA ALA A 251 -12.21 23.04 6.60
C ALA A 251 -13.59 23.14 7.29
N ALA A 252 -14.29 24.26 7.14
CA ALA A 252 -15.65 24.42 7.67
C ALA A 252 -16.63 23.38 7.10
N LEU A 253 -16.55 23.09 5.79
CA LEU A 253 -17.35 22.02 5.17
C LEU A 253 -16.96 20.64 5.70
N MET A 254 -15.66 20.37 5.92
CA MET A 254 -15.21 19.11 6.53
C MET A 254 -15.76 18.94 7.95
N PHE A 255 -15.72 19.98 8.79
CA PHE A 255 -16.36 19.95 10.11
C PHE A 255 -17.88 19.78 10.02
N ALA A 256 -18.54 20.38 9.03
CA ALA A 256 -19.96 20.20 8.80
C ALA A 256 -20.30 18.75 8.41
N ILE A 257 -19.44 18.05 7.65
CA ILE A 257 -19.58 16.61 7.41
C ILE A 257 -19.48 15.85 8.74
N VAL A 258 -18.48 16.13 9.58
CA VAL A 258 -18.33 15.46 10.89
C VAL A 258 -19.58 15.62 11.77
N ALA A 259 -20.18 16.81 11.78
CA ALA A 259 -21.38 17.10 12.55
C ALA A 259 -22.66 16.52 11.90
N GLY A 260 -22.73 16.51 10.57
CA GLY A 260 -23.89 16.07 9.79
C GLY A 260 -23.97 14.55 9.60
N GLU A 261 -22.90 13.82 9.84
CA GLU A 261 -22.85 12.35 9.70
C GLU A 261 -23.52 11.65 10.91
N THR A 262 -24.83 11.91 11.07
CA THR A 262 -25.71 11.36 12.11
C THR A 262 -27.01 10.83 11.51
N GLY A 263 -27.66 9.88 12.20
CA GLY A 263 -28.95 9.29 11.77
C GLY A 263 -28.83 8.02 10.90
N PRO A 264 -29.95 7.49 10.37
CA PRO A 264 -30.01 6.15 9.77
C PRO A 264 -29.19 5.96 8.48
N SER A 265 -28.96 7.03 7.71
CA SER A 265 -28.16 7.03 6.47
C SER A 265 -26.71 7.49 6.68
N ALA A 266 -26.31 7.71 7.92
CA ALA A 266 -24.94 8.09 8.27
C ALA A 266 -24.00 6.89 8.17
N MET A 267 -22.75 7.16 7.79
CA MET A 267 -21.66 6.20 7.76
C MET A 267 -20.63 6.56 8.83
N PRO A 268 -20.57 5.84 9.96
CA PRO A 268 -19.59 6.09 11.02
C PRO A 268 -18.14 6.12 10.53
N ALA A 269 -17.81 5.27 9.55
CA ALA A 269 -16.50 5.25 8.90
C ALA A 269 -16.16 6.56 8.19
N LEU A 270 -17.13 7.21 7.54
CA LEU A 270 -16.94 8.50 6.88
C LEU A 270 -16.73 9.63 7.89
N ARG A 271 -17.45 9.59 9.02
CA ARG A 271 -17.24 10.55 10.13
C ARG A 271 -15.82 10.45 10.68
N ALA A 272 -15.35 9.22 10.94
CA ALA A 272 -14.00 8.98 11.43
C ALA A 272 -12.93 9.44 10.42
N HIS A 273 -13.14 9.13 9.14
CA HIS A 273 -12.28 9.59 8.04
C HIS A 273 -12.16 11.11 7.96
N ALA A 274 -13.29 11.82 8.06
CA ALA A 274 -13.30 13.28 8.05
C ALA A 274 -12.48 13.89 9.20
N ILE A 275 -12.61 13.34 10.41
CA ILE A 275 -11.84 13.77 11.59
C ILE A 275 -10.34 13.55 11.37
N GLN A 276 -9.95 12.47 10.70
CA GLN A 276 -8.55 12.18 10.43
C GLN A 276 -7.94 13.10 9.39
N LEU A 277 -8.64 13.34 8.29
CA LEU A 277 -8.16 14.29 7.30
C LEU A 277 -7.99 15.68 7.93
N LEU A 278 -8.91 16.11 8.79
CA LEU A 278 -8.76 17.34 9.58
C LEU A 278 -7.51 17.31 10.47
N SER A 279 -7.26 16.20 11.18
CA SER A 279 -6.06 16.01 12.00
C SER A 279 -4.77 16.06 11.18
N MET A 280 -4.74 15.38 10.03
CA MET A 280 -3.60 15.35 9.11
C MET A 280 -3.32 16.74 8.52
N ARG A 281 -4.36 17.53 8.29
CA ARG A 281 -4.27 18.90 7.78
C ARG A 281 -4.08 19.95 8.88
N ALA A 282 -3.89 19.57 10.14
CA ALA A 282 -3.70 20.47 11.28
C ALA A 282 -2.70 21.63 11.04
N PRO A 283 -1.55 21.44 10.34
CA PRO A 283 -0.65 22.56 10.03
C PRO A 283 -1.29 23.65 9.17
N ALA A 284 -2.24 23.29 8.31
CA ALA A 284 -2.93 24.17 7.38
C ALA A 284 -4.22 24.77 7.96
N LEU A 285 -4.66 24.34 9.14
CA LEU A 285 -5.87 24.84 9.81
C LEU A 285 -5.58 26.13 10.59
N SER A 286 -6.63 26.93 10.80
CA SER A 286 -6.60 28.03 11.78
C SER A 286 -6.33 27.48 13.18
N ALA A 287 -5.90 28.32 14.12
CA ALA A 287 -5.62 27.88 15.49
C ALA A 287 -6.87 27.30 16.18
N ALA A 288 -8.04 27.91 15.96
CA ALA A 288 -9.32 27.43 16.50
C ALA A 288 -9.71 26.08 15.90
N ASP A 289 -9.64 25.96 14.57
CA ASP A 289 -9.96 24.71 13.86
C ASP A 289 -9.00 23.58 14.22
N ARG A 290 -7.72 23.89 14.45
CA ARG A 290 -6.73 22.90 14.91
C ARG A 290 -7.11 22.31 16.27
N GLU A 291 -7.57 23.15 17.20
CA GLU A 291 -7.99 22.67 18.51
C GLU A 291 -9.29 21.88 18.44
N LEU A 292 -10.24 22.30 17.58
CA LEU A 292 -11.44 21.53 17.29
C LEU A 292 -11.12 20.16 16.66
N ALA A 293 -10.21 20.09 15.69
CA ALA A 293 -9.77 18.84 15.10
C ALA A 293 -9.15 17.89 16.16
N ARG A 294 -8.32 18.42 17.07
CA ARG A 294 -7.75 17.64 18.18
C ARG A 294 -8.81 17.12 19.14
N SER A 295 -9.80 17.92 19.50
CA SER A 295 -10.89 17.48 20.39
C SER A 295 -11.74 16.39 19.72
N LEU A 296 -11.99 16.51 18.41
CA LEU A 296 -12.68 15.49 17.64
C LEU A 296 -11.89 14.18 17.55
N VAL A 297 -10.57 14.23 17.38
CA VAL A 297 -9.73 13.02 17.44
C VAL A 297 -9.85 12.33 18.79
N ARG A 298 -9.83 13.10 19.89
CA ARG A 298 -10.06 12.54 21.24
C ARG A 298 -11.46 11.91 21.35
N SER A 299 -12.47 12.46 20.66
CA SER A 299 -13.82 11.92 20.65
C SER A 299 -14.02 10.62 19.85
N LEU A 300 -13.04 10.22 19.02
CA LEU A 300 -13.10 8.95 18.27
C LEU A 300 -12.90 7.73 19.17
N VAL A 301 -12.41 7.94 20.40
CA VAL A 301 -12.12 6.88 21.35
C VAL A 301 -12.85 7.20 22.63
N ARG A 302 -13.68 6.29 23.13
CA ARG A 302 -14.28 6.46 24.45
C ARG A 302 -13.16 6.37 25.48
N GLU A 303 -13.13 7.31 26.42
CA GLU A 303 -12.15 7.31 27.51
C GLU A 303 -12.43 6.17 28.51
N ALA A 304 -13.71 5.83 28.68
CA ALA A 304 -14.19 4.76 29.53
C ALA A 304 -15.47 4.14 28.94
N PRO A 305 -15.84 2.91 29.36
CA PRO A 305 -17.18 2.39 29.16
C PRO A 305 -18.25 3.40 29.62
N PRO A 306 -19.41 3.49 28.95
CA PRO A 306 -20.45 4.47 29.27
C PRO A 306 -21.24 4.00 30.51
N TYR A 307 -20.61 4.01 31.68
CA TYR A 307 -21.16 3.48 32.92
C TYR A 307 -22.54 4.04 33.28
N ASP A 308 -22.79 5.31 32.95
CA ASP A 308 -24.10 5.95 33.20
C ASP A 308 -25.24 5.34 32.38
N LYS A 309 -24.92 4.60 31.31
CA LYS A 309 -25.88 3.85 30.48
C LYS A 309 -25.96 2.37 30.85
N LEU A 310 -25.11 1.89 31.76
CA LEU A 310 -25.05 0.50 32.21
C LEU A 310 -25.71 0.38 33.58
N ALA A 311 -27.02 0.14 33.60
CA ALA A 311 -27.80 -0.07 34.81
C ALA A 311 -28.15 -1.56 35.01
N GLY A 312 -28.25 -1.99 36.28
CA GLY A 312 -28.61 -3.36 36.62
C GLY A 312 -27.46 -4.36 36.49
N PRO A 313 -27.77 -5.66 36.44
CA PRO A 313 -26.76 -6.71 36.36
C PRO A 313 -25.92 -6.61 35.09
N PHE A 314 -24.60 -6.71 35.23
CA PHE A 314 -23.73 -6.82 34.07
C PHE A 314 -23.72 -8.28 33.59
N ARG A 315 -24.23 -8.50 32.38
CA ARG A 315 -24.28 -9.82 31.76
C ARG A 315 -23.20 -9.93 30.68
N PHE A 316 -22.34 -10.92 30.79
CA PHE A 316 -21.32 -11.23 29.80
C PHE A 316 -21.57 -12.61 29.21
N ALA A 317 -21.39 -12.76 27.89
CA ALA A 317 -21.34 -14.07 27.26
C ALA A 317 -19.89 -14.53 27.18
N MET A 318 -19.61 -15.78 27.58
CA MET A 318 -18.32 -16.43 27.35
C MET A 318 -18.49 -17.47 26.24
N CYS A 319 -17.85 -17.20 25.12
CA CYS A 319 -17.95 -17.93 23.86
C CYS A 319 -16.64 -18.69 23.61
N SER A 320 -16.55 -19.89 24.19
CA SER A 320 -15.31 -20.65 24.20
C SER A 320 -15.34 -21.81 23.21
N ALA A 321 -14.21 -22.13 22.58
CA ALA A 321 -14.10 -23.39 21.85
C ALA A 321 -14.27 -24.59 22.80
N ARG A 322 -14.73 -25.72 22.25
CA ARG A 322 -15.02 -26.94 23.03
C ARG A 322 -13.85 -27.35 23.93
N ASP A 323 -12.63 -27.22 23.43
CA ASP A 323 -11.41 -27.66 24.13
C ASP A 323 -10.97 -26.72 25.27
N PHE A 324 -11.61 -25.55 25.40
CA PHE A 324 -11.32 -24.53 26.41
C PHE A 324 -12.42 -24.46 27.47
N HIS A 325 -13.68 -24.59 27.04
CA HIS A 325 -14.85 -24.26 27.83
C HIS A 325 -14.85 -24.84 29.24
N GLU A 326 -14.67 -26.16 29.38
CA GLU A 326 -14.70 -26.80 30.70
C GLU A 326 -13.55 -26.36 31.61
N GLY A 327 -12.37 -26.11 31.04
CA GLY A 327 -11.21 -25.62 31.81
C GLY A 327 -11.37 -24.18 32.25
N GLU A 328 -11.98 -23.33 31.41
CA GLU A 328 -12.23 -21.93 31.75
C GLU A 328 -13.25 -21.81 32.87
N VAL A 329 -14.33 -22.58 32.82
CA VAL A 329 -15.33 -22.59 33.89
C VAL A 329 -14.70 -22.98 35.23
N ASP A 330 -13.87 -24.02 35.25
CA ASP A 330 -13.14 -24.42 36.46
C ASP A 330 -12.23 -23.29 36.97
N ILE A 331 -11.49 -22.60 36.09
CA ILE A 331 -10.62 -21.48 36.50
C ILE A 331 -11.45 -20.36 37.14
N PHE A 332 -12.60 -19.99 36.55
CA PHE A 332 -13.47 -18.97 37.15
C PHE A 332 -13.94 -19.37 38.55
N ILE A 333 -14.33 -20.63 38.74
CA ILE A 333 -14.85 -21.13 40.02
C ILE A 333 -13.72 -21.28 41.05
N GLU A 334 -12.68 -22.02 40.72
CA GLU A 334 -11.64 -22.46 41.65
C GLU A 334 -10.65 -21.34 41.99
N ARG A 335 -10.21 -20.58 40.98
CA ARG A 335 -9.20 -19.52 41.17
C ARG A 335 -9.82 -18.18 41.51
N TYR A 336 -10.93 -17.84 40.88
CA TYR A 336 -11.55 -16.53 40.99
C TYR A 336 -12.81 -16.50 41.85
N GLY A 337 -13.26 -17.64 42.39
CA GLY A 337 -14.36 -17.70 43.35
C GLY A 337 -15.73 -17.41 42.75
N PHE A 338 -15.90 -17.58 41.43
CA PHE A 338 -17.22 -17.51 40.81
C PHE A 338 -18.08 -18.68 41.29
N ARG A 339 -19.40 -18.46 41.36
CA ARG A 339 -20.36 -19.49 41.75
C ARG A 339 -21.30 -19.81 40.61
N GLU A 340 -21.38 -21.08 40.23
CA GLU A 340 -22.40 -21.53 39.29
C GLU A 340 -23.80 -21.44 39.93
N ILE A 341 -24.73 -20.81 39.21
CA ILE A 341 -26.11 -20.56 39.65
C ILE A 341 -27.11 -21.00 38.57
N PRO A 342 -28.36 -21.28 38.93
CA PRO A 342 -29.43 -21.40 37.96
C PRO A 342 -29.57 -20.12 37.14
N ALA A 343 -29.91 -20.24 35.85
CA ALA A 343 -30.14 -19.09 34.98
C ALA A 343 -31.20 -18.16 35.61
N PRO A 344 -30.84 -16.89 35.92
CA PRO A 344 -31.77 -15.94 36.52
C PRO A 344 -33.02 -15.70 35.67
N GLU A 345 -34.11 -15.30 36.30
CA GLU A 345 -35.35 -14.94 35.58
C GLU A 345 -35.07 -13.82 34.56
N GLY A 346 -35.61 -13.96 33.35
CA GLY A 346 -35.34 -13.05 32.24
C GLY A 346 -33.98 -13.26 31.54
N SER A 347 -33.28 -14.37 31.81
CA SER A 347 -32.07 -14.73 31.07
C SER A 347 -32.32 -14.91 29.57
N PRO A 348 -31.38 -14.48 28.70
CA PRO A 348 -31.48 -14.66 27.26
C PRO A 348 -31.42 -16.14 26.89
N LYS A 349 -32.05 -16.49 25.77
CA LYS A 349 -32.00 -17.87 25.25
C LYS A 349 -30.64 -18.13 24.61
N PRO A 350 -30.02 -19.30 24.83
CA PRO A 350 -28.78 -19.65 24.17
C PRO A 350 -28.99 -19.84 22.65
N PRO A 351 -27.96 -19.64 21.82
CA PRO A 351 -27.98 -20.00 20.40
C PRO A 351 -28.38 -21.46 20.18
N LYS A 352 -28.90 -21.76 18.97
CA LYS A 352 -29.45 -23.09 18.65
C LYS A 352 -28.44 -24.19 18.98
N TYR A 353 -28.91 -25.24 19.66
CA TYR A 353 -28.12 -26.42 20.05
C TYR A 353 -27.06 -26.18 21.13
N THR A 354 -27.16 -25.11 21.92
CA THR A 354 -26.27 -24.83 23.06
C THR A 354 -27.07 -24.58 24.35
N THR A 355 -26.39 -24.62 25.50
CA THR A 355 -26.95 -24.23 26.80
C THR A 355 -25.94 -23.32 27.52
N TYR A 356 -26.44 -22.38 28.31
CA TYR A 356 -25.59 -21.54 29.16
C TYR A 356 -25.36 -22.19 30.51
N ARG A 357 -24.10 -22.22 30.95
CA ARG A 357 -23.73 -22.33 32.36
C ARG A 357 -23.56 -20.91 32.90
N VAL A 358 -24.30 -20.56 33.94
CA VAL A 358 -24.32 -19.19 34.45
C VAL A 358 -23.47 -19.11 35.71
N LEU A 359 -22.44 -18.28 35.68
CA LEU A 359 -21.53 -18.05 36.80
C LEU A 359 -21.75 -16.64 37.36
N GLU A 360 -21.91 -16.52 38.67
CA GLU A 360 -21.95 -15.24 39.37
C GLU A 360 -20.57 -14.88 39.91
N ALA A 361 -20.09 -13.68 39.60
CA ALA A 361 -18.82 -13.17 40.09
C ALA A 361 -18.89 -12.84 41.60
N PRO A 362 -17.78 -12.91 42.34
CA PRO A 362 -17.73 -12.57 43.76
C PRO A 362 -17.76 -11.05 44.04
N PHE A 363 -17.79 -10.23 42.99
CA PHE A 363 -17.87 -8.77 43.06
C PHE A 363 -19.16 -8.25 42.41
N ARG A 364 -19.50 -6.99 42.69
CA ARG A 364 -20.76 -6.35 42.27
C ARG A 364 -20.49 -5.20 41.32
N THR A 365 -21.49 -4.85 40.51
CA THR A 365 -21.46 -3.65 39.67
C THR A 365 -21.35 -2.39 40.54
N PRO A 366 -21.06 -1.21 39.97
CA PRO A 366 -21.04 0.03 40.74
C PRO A 366 -22.38 0.38 41.41
N SER A 367 -23.50 -0.16 40.91
CA SER A 367 -24.83 -0.01 41.51
C SER A 367 -25.16 -1.06 42.58
N GLY A 368 -24.25 -2.02 42.83
CA GLY A 368 -24.45 -3.12 43.78
C GLY A 368 -25.12 -4.36 43.18
N ASP A 369 -25.40 -4.37 41.88
CA ASP A 369 -26.02 -5.50 41.17
C ASP A 369 -25.01 -6.64 40.91
N PRO A 370 -25.48 -7.87 40.61
CA PRO A 370 -24.59 -8.97 40.28
C PRO A 370 -23.93 -8.83 38.91
N VAL A 371 -22.75 -9.43 38.77
CA VAL A 371 -22.08 -9.66 37.48
C VAL A 371 -22.24 -11.14 37.13
N TRP A 372 -22.83 -11.44 35.97
CA TRP A 372 -23.10 -12.80 35.51
C TRP A 372 -22.37 -13.11 34.22
N LEU A 373 -21.75 -14.29 34.17
CA LEU A 373 -21.07 -14.84 33.00
C LEU A 373 -21.88 -16.03 32.47
N TYR A 374 -22.40 -15.90 31.26
CA TYR A 374 -23.15 -16.92 30.54
C TYR A 374 -22.16 -17.68 29.65
N ALA A 375 -21.58 -18.74 30.20
CA ALA A 375 -20.58 -19.55 29.54
C ALA A 375 -21.22 -20.60 28.62
N ARG A 376 -20.75 -20.70 27.38
CA ARG A 376 -21.13 -21.76 26.45
C ARG A 376 -19.99 -22.17 25.54
N VAL A 377 -20.12 -23.36 24.96
CA VAL A 377 -19.32 -23.75 23.80
C VAL A 377 -19.80 -22.99 22.56
N ALA A 378 -18.89 -22.36 21.83
CA ALA A 378 -19.20 -21.54 20.67
C ALA A 378 -18.77 -22.15 19.34
N ARG A 379 -19.64 -21.96 18.32
CA ARG A 379 -19.28 -22.09 16.91
C ARG A 379 -18.89 -20.72 16.35
N PRO A 380 -18.16 -20.66 15.23
CA PRO A 380 -17.61 -19.41 14.67
C PRO A 380 -18.61 -18.32 14.28
N ASP A 381 -19.89 -18.65 14.12
CA ASP A 381 -20.94 -17.72 13.72
C ASP A 381 -21.87 -17.33 14.88
N ASP A 382 -21.82 -18.07 15.99
CA ASP A 382 -22.79 -17.93 17.07
C ASP A 382 -22.52 -16.68 17.93
N GLU A 383 -21.27 -16.27 18.17
CA GLU A 383 -20.94 -15.15 19.08
C GLU A 383 -21.54 -13.79 18.66
N ASN A 384 -21.86 -13.64 17.37
CA ASN A 384 -22.46 -12.42 16.86
C ASN A 384 -23.92 -12.25 17.30
N ILE A 385 -24.57 -13.34 17.74
CA ILE A 385 -25.93 -13.32 18.26
C ILE A 385 -25.95 -12.56 19.59
N GLU A 386 -25.00 -12.80 20.49
CA GLU A 386 -24.90 -12.08 21.76
C GLU A 386 -24.47 -10.62 21.58
N MET A 387 -23.68 -10.33 20.53
CA MET A 387 -23.42 -8.95 20.11
C MET A 387 -24.69 -8.23 19.64
N ALA A 388 -25.66 -8.95 19.08
CA ALA A 388 -26.96 -8.43 18.64
C ALA A 388 -28.05 -8.48 19.73
N ASP A 389 -27.79 -9.09 20.89
CA ASP A 389 -28.73 -9.18 21.99
C ASP A 389 -28.52 -8.00 22.97
N PRO A 390 -29.54 -7.16 23.22
CA PRO A 390 -29.41 -5.99 24.10
C PRO A 390 -29.19 -6.34 25.58
N THR A 391 -29.41 -7.60 26.00
CA THR A 391 -29.27 -8.01 27.40
C THR A 391 -27.82 -8.18 27.84
N PHE A 392 -26.90 -8.45 26.91
CA PHE A 392 -25.48 -8.59 27.18
C PHE A 392 -24.78 -7.23 27.15
N VAL A 393 -23.93 -6.97 28.14
CA VAL A 393 -23.02 -5.82 28.19
C VAL A 393 -21.75 -6.13 27.40
N GLY A 394 -21.32 -7.38 27.37
CA GLY A 394 -20.11 -7.76 26.65
C GLY A 394 -19.94 -9.24 26.35
N VAL A 395 -18.90 -9.55 25.60
CA VAL A 395 -18.57 -10.90 25.14
C VAL A 395 -17.09 -11.19 25.35
N PHE A 396 -16.78 -12.36 25.90
CA PHE A 396 -15.44 -12.92 25.99
C PHE A 396 -15.31 -14.09 25.01
N ILE A 397 -14.35 -14.01 24.11
CA ILE A 397 -14.09 -15.05 23.11
C ILE A 397 -12.72 -15.66 23.40
N ASN A 398 -12.68 -16.99 23.56
CA ASN A 398 -11.42 -17.72 23.68
C ASN A 398 -11.45 -19.02 22.87
N ARG A 399 -10.56 -19.12 21.88
CA ARG A 399 -10.44 -20.27 20.99
C ARG A 399 -9.15 -20.22 20.18
N HIS A 400 -8.83 -21.33 19.52
CA HIS A 400 -7.81 -21.34 18.48
C HIS A 400 -8.22 -20.42 17.32
N ALA A 401 -7.34 -19.50 16.93
CA ALA A 401 -7.62 -18.54 15.86
C ALA A 401 -7.75 -19.19 14.47
N GLN A 402 -7.12 -20.36 14.26
CA GLN A 402 -7.01 -21.02 12.95
C GLN A 402 -6.63 -20.02 11.82
N LEU A 403 -5.52 -19.28 12.03
CA LEU A 403 -5.05 -18.21 11.14
C LEU A 403 -6.10 -17.09 10.89
N GLY A 404 -7.04 -16.90 11.82
CA GLY A 404 -8.11 -15.91 11.73
C GLY A 404 -9.31 -16.33 10.87
N ALA A 405 -9.33 -17.55 10.32
CA ALA A 405 -10.40 -18.02 9.45
C ALA A 405 -11.78 -18.02 10.13
N TYR A 406 -11.82 -18.27 11.43
CA TYR A 406 -13.08 -18.27 12.19
C TYR A 406 -13.63 -16.87 12.36
N ASP A 407 -12.81 -15.88 12.68
CA ASP A 407 -13.25 -14.51 12.88
C ASP A 407 -13.59 -13.81 11.57
N MET A 408 -12.93 -14.20 10.47
CA MET A 408 -13.32 -13.76 9.13
C MET A 408 -14.70 -14.30 8.74
N ARG A 409 -15.04 -15.55 9.11
CA ARG A 409 -16.41 -16.09 8.94
C ARG A 409 -17.39 -15.40 9.87
N ALA A 410 -17.03 -15.18 11.13
CA ALA A 410 -17.84 -14.43 12.08
C ALA A 410 -18.17 -13.04 11.53
N ALA A 411 -17.19 -12.33 10.97
CA ALA A 411 -17.38 -11.01 10.39
C ALA A 411 -18.27 -10.99 9.12
N THR A 412 -18.57 -12.13 8.51
CA THR A 412 -19.57 -12.21 7.43
C THR A 412 -21.02 -12.26 7.92
N ALA A 413 -21.24 -12.44 9.22
CA ALA A 413 -22.59 -12.46 9.79
C ALA A 413 -23.23 -11.06 9.69
N THR A 414 -24.52 -11.03 9.35
CA THR A 414 -25.31 -9.79 9.19
C THR A 414 -25.86 -9.24 10.51
N ALA A 415 -25.37 -9.73 11.65
CA ALA A 415 -25.87 -9.33 12.96
C ALA A 415 -25.48 -7.87 13.25
N ARG A 416 -26.47 -7.05 13.63
CA ARG A 416 -26.22 -5.66 14.03
C ARG A 416 -26.07 -5.58 15.54
N GLN A 417 -25.07 -4.83 16.00
CA GLN A 417 -24.88 -4.55 17.43
C GLN A 417 -26.16 -3.99 18.06
N ALA A 418 -26.54 -4.48 19.24
CA ALA A 418 -27.61 -3.90 20.05
C ALA A 418 -27.06 -3.33 21.37
N GLY A 419 -27.28 -2.03 21.60
CA GLY A 419 -26.81 -1.36 22.82
C GLY A 419 -25.28 -1.21 22.90
N TYR A 420 -24.79 -0.89 24.09
CA TYR A 420 -23.34 -0.88 24.36
C TYR A 420 -22.79 -2.30 24.35
N LYS A 421 -21.61 -2.47 23.77
CA LYS A 421 -20.87 -3.74 23.78
C LYS A 421 -19.40 -3.50 24.08
N ILE A 422 -18.87 -4.31 24.98
CA ILE A 422 -17.43 -4.50 25.19
C ILE A 422 -17.06 -5.94 24.83
N MET A 423 -16.04 -6.15 24.01
CA MET A 423 -15.58 -7.47 23.61
C MET A 423 -14.13 -7.67 24.04
N MET A 424 -13.82 -8.82 24.61
CA MET A 424 -12.43 -9.25 24.82
C MET A 424 -12.16 -10.52 24.00
N ASN A 425 -11.28 -10.38 23.02
CA ASN A 425 -10.89 -11.45 22.12
C ASN A 425 -9.52 -12.01 22.50
N ALA A 426 -9.50 -13.23 23.06
CA ALA A 426 -8.31 -13.94 23.48
C ALA A 426 -7.98 -15.08 22.49
N GLN A 427 -7.27 -14.74 21.41
CA GLN A 427 -6.93 -15.67 20.33
C GLN A 427 -5.50 -15.42 19.79
N CYS A 428 -4.82 -16.47 19.30
CA CYS A 428 -3.47 -16.40 18.69
C CYS A 428 -3.32 -15.41 17.52
N ALA A 429 -4.41 -15.00 16.85
CA ALA A 429 -4.39 -14.02 15.76
C ALA A 429 -5.29 -12.81 16.04
N GLY A 430 -5.58 -12.54 17.31
CA GLY A 430 -6.59 -11.58 17.75
C GLY A 430 -6.42 -10.18 17.14
N LEU A 431 -5.19 -9.69 16.99
CA LEU A 431 -4.95 -8.36 16.39
C LEU A 431 -5.21 -8.28 14.89
N THR A 432 -5.03 -9.39 14.18
CA THR A 432 -5.34 -9.49 12.74
C THR A 432 -6.86 -9.58 12.53
N THR A 433 -7.58 -10.24 13.45
CA THR A 433 -9.02 -10.46 13.34
C THR A 433 -9.87 -9.35 13.94
N ARG A 434 -9.31 -8.57 14.87
CA ARG A 434 -9.91 -7.35 15.45
C ARG A 434 -10.51 -6.43 14.39
N PHE A 435 -9.84 -6.28 13.26
CA PHE A 435 -10.30 -5.41 12.18
C PHE A 435 -11.61 -5.85 11.54
N ALA A 436 -11.73 -7.15 11.28
CA ALA A 436 -12.95 -7.72 10.74
C ALA A 436 -14.11 -7.58 11.73
N ILE A 437 -13.83 -7.75 13.03
CA ILE A 437 -14.81 -7.60 14.12
C ILE A 437 -15.22 -6.14 14.31
N ALA A 438 -14.27 -5.20 14.32
CA ALA A 438 -14.54 -3.76 14.43
C ALA A 438 -15.36 -3.24 13.24
N ARG A 439 -15.25 -3.88 12.06
CA ARG A 439 -16.12 -3.59 10.91
C ARG A 439 -17.56 -4.07 11.13
N ALA A 440 -17.74 -5.25 11.73
CA ALA A 440 -19.07 -5.78 12.04
C ALA A 440 -19.75 -5.02 13.21
N PHE A 441 -18.96 -4.59 14.19
CA PHE A 441 -19.42 -3.93 15.41
C PHE A 441 -18.64 -2.62 15.67
N PRO A 442 -18.89 -1.57 14.87
CA PRO A 442 -18.10 -0.33 14.89
C PRO A 442 -18.24 0.47 16.20
N ASP A 443 -19.30 0.23 16.96
CA ASP A 443 -19.56 0.92 18.23
C ASP A 443 -19.11 0.11 19.46
N ALA A 444 -18.50 -1.05 19.28
CA ALA A 444 -18.04 -1.90 20.37
C ALA A 444 -16.65 -1.49 20.87
N ASP A 445 -16.45 -1.50 22.18
CA ASP A 445 -15.14 -1.35 22.77
C ASP A 445 -14.43 -2.72 22.73
N ILE A 446 -13.39 -2.87 21.91
CA ILE A 446 -12.73 -4.16 21.71
C ILE A 446 -11.37 -4.18 22.41
N TYR A 447 -11.11 -5.25 23.16
CA TYR A 447 -9.81 -5.69 23.64
C TYR A 447 -9.39 -6.89 22.81
N SER A 448 -8.14 -6.90 22.32
CA SER A 448 -7.65 -8.02 21.52
C SER A 448 -6.23 -8.41 21.90
N SER A 449 -5.93 -9.70 21.91
CA SER A 449 -4.63 -10.24 22.28
C SER A 449 -3.63 -10.29 21.11
N TRP A 450 -2.34 -10.21 21.45
CA TRP A 450 -1.25 -10.60 20.55
C TRP A 450 -1.18 -12.12 20.35
N ASP A 451 -1.44 -12.89 21.40
CA ASP A 451 -1.43 -14.35 21.40
C ASP A 451 -2.45 -14.91 22.42
N SER A 452 -2.86 -16.17 22.27
CA SER A 452 -3.61 -16.88 23.32
C SER A 452 -2.69 -17.80 24.12
N THR A 453 -2.44 -17.44 25.38
CA THR A 453 -1.56 -18.21 26.28
C THR A 453 -2.38 -19.00 27.30
N TYR A 454 -2.19 -20.31 27.34
CA TYR A 454 -2.86 -21.22 28.27
C TYR A 454 -2.05 -22.50 28.48
N PHE A 455 -2.34 -23.24 29.55
CA PHE A 455 -1.74 -24.54 29.86
C PHE A 455 -2.82 -25.63 29.99
N ARG A 456 -2.43 -26.88 29.76
CA ARG A 456 -3.27 -28.08 29.88
C ARG A 456 -2.61 -29.11 30.78
N ASN A 457 -3.42 -29.81 31.56
CA ASN A 457 -2.98 -30.98 32.32
C ASN A 457 -2.92 -32.22 31.41
N GLY A 458 -1.76 -32.84 31.24
CA GLY A 458 -1.64 -34.15 30.58
C GLY A 458 -1.41 -34.14 29.06
N GLY A 459 -0.95 -33.03 28.48
CA GLY A 459 -0.60 -32.94 27.04
C GLY A 459 -1.72 -32.34 26.15
N PRO A 460 -1.65 -32.53 24.82
CA PRO A 460 -2.57 -31.90 23.86
C PRO A 460 -4.05 -32.21 24.08
N ASP A 461 -4.38 -33.42 24.54
CA ASP A 461 -5.76 -33.86 24.83
C ASP A 461 -6.21 -33.53 26.26
N GLY A 462 -5.36 -32.84 27.02
CA GLY A 462 -5.59 -32.47 28.40
C GLY A 462 -6.61 -31.34 28.60
N LYS A 463 -7.28 -31.34 29.76
CA LYS A 463 -8.15 -30.21 30.16
C LYS A 463 -7.30 -28.98 30.45
N MET A 464 -7.73 -27.82 29.95
CA MET A 464 -7.08 -26.54 30.25
C MET A 464 -7.17 -26.23 31.76
N ASN A 465 -6.06 -25.82 32.37
CA ASN A 465 -5.98 -25.56 33.82
C ASN A 465 -5.44 -24.17 34.18
N ALA A 466 -4.95 -23.41 33.18
CA ALA A 466 -4.56 -22.02 33.33
C ALA A 466 -4.76 -21.29 32.00
N SER A 467 -5.21 -20.02 32.05
CA SER A 467 -5.46 -19.19 30.88
C SER A 467 -5.18 -17.73 31.18
N GLU A 468 -4.24 -17.13 30.46
CA GLU A 468 -3.94 -15.69 30.55
C GLU A 468 -5.15 -14.85 30.13
N GLY A 469 -5.91 -15.33 29.14
CA GLY A 469 -7.13 -14.65 28.69
C GLY A 469 -8.18 -14.55 29.78
N VAL A 470 -8.36 -15.59 30.59
CA VAL A 470 -9.25 -15.57 31.75
C VAL A 470 -8.73 -14.62 32.83
N ASP A 471 -7.42 -14.65 33.11
CA ASP A 471 -6.78 -13.78 34.09
C ASP A 471 -7.00 -12.28 33.76
N CYS A 472 -6.76 -11.90 32.50
CA CYS A 472 -6.98 -10.53 32.05
C CYS A 472 -8.48 -10.17 31.94
N PHE A 473 -9.37 -11.11 31.62
CA PHE A 473 -10.81 -10.86 31.53
C PHE A 473 -11.42 -10.58 32.90
N VAL A 474 -10.97 -11.26 33.96
CA VAL A 474 -11.41 -10.94 35.33
C VAL A 474 -11.00 -9.52 35.72
N GLU A 475 -9.81 -9.07 35.35
CA GLU A 475 -9.38 -7.68 35.61
C GLU A 475 -10.15 -6.65 34.76
N LEU A 476 -10.60 -7.01 33.55
CA LEU A 476 -11.56 -6.18 32.79
C LEU A 476 -12.85 -5.98 33.60
N LEU A 477 -13.44 -7.07 34.08
CA LEU A 477 -14.68 -7.04 34.85
C LEU A 477 -14.52 -6.21 36.14
N ARG A 478 -13.41 -6.40 36.85
CA ARG A 478 -13.11 -5.63 38.08
C ARG A 478 -12.94 -4.15 37.79
N GLY A 479 -12.18 -3.78 36.76
CA GLY A 479 -12.03 -2.36 36.39
C GLY A 479 -13.36 -1.72 35.99
N MET A 480 -14.23 -2.45 35.29
CA MET A 480 -15.60 -1.97 35.01
C MET A 480 -16.43 -1.78 36.28
N CYS A 481 -16.31 -2.67 37.26
CA CYS A 481 -16.98 -2.54 38.56
C CYS A 481 -16.49 -1.35 39.39
N GLU A 482 -15.25 -0.91 39.17
CA GLU A 482 -14.65 0.27 39.82
C GLU A 482 -14.83 1.57 38.99
N LYS A 483 -15.58 1.51 37.87
CA LYS A 483 -15.78 2.62 36.92
C LYS A 483 -14.48 3.18 36.32
N GLU A 484 -13.48 2.33 36.12
CA GLU A 484 -12.18 2.74 35.60
C GLU A 484 -12.22 3.12 34.11
N THR A 485 -11.30 3.99 33.71
CA THR A 485 -11.02 4.31 32.32
C THR A 485 -10.39 3.12 31.59
N HIS A 486 -10.42 3.11 30.25
CA HIS A 486 -9.76 2.05 29.49
C HIS A 486 -8.25 1.96 29.75
N ALA A 487 -7.60 3.09 30.06
CA ALA A 487 -6.18 3.14 30.40
C ALA A 487 -5.90 2.49 31.77
N GLU A 488 -6.77 2.71 32.75
CA GLU A 488 -6.69 2.07 34.07
C GLU A 488 -6.96 0.56 33.99
N ILE A 489 -7.96 0.16 33.20
CA ILE A 489 -8.26 -1.25 32.91
C ILE A 489 -7.04 -1.93 32.25
N GLU A 490 -6.43 -1.29 31.25
CA GLU A 490 -5.22 -1.81 30.60
C GLU A 490 -4.06 -1.94 31.60
N ALA A 491 -3.89 -0.97 32.50
CA ALA A 491 -2.89 -1.05 33.57
C ALA A 491 -3.14 -2.23 34.53
N ARG A 492 -4.39 -2.58 34.82
CA ARG A 492 -4.74 -3.79 35.59
C ARG A 492 -4.36 -5.07 34.85
N MET A 493 -4.77 -5.18 33.58
CA MET A 493 -4.45 -6.34 32.75
C MET A 493 -2.94 -6.56 32.68
N ARG A 494 -2.15 -5.50 32.53
CA ARG A 494 -0.69 -5.58 32.48
C ARG A 494 -0.05 -6.12 33.76
N ARG A 495 -0.71 -6.01 34.92
CA ARG A 495 -0.21 -6.59 36.19
C ARG A 495 -0.42 -8.10 36.27
N VAL A 496 -1.41 -8.63 35.55
CA VAL A 496 -1.79 -10.05 35.60
C VAL A 496 -1.43 -10.82 34.33
N GLN A 497 -1.08 -10.12 33.24
CA GLN A 497 -0.57 -10.75 32.02
C GLN A 497 0.70 -11.54 32.35
N TRP A 498 0.89 -12.64 31.62
CA TRP A 498 2.00 -13.55 31.84
C TRP A 498 3.29 -13.00 31.22
N HIS A 499 4.41 -13.65 31.48
CA HIS A 499 5.69 -13.20 30.93
C HIS A 499 5.74 -13.47 29.42
N HIS A 500 5.96 -12.41 28.65
CA HIS A 500 6.14 -12.44 27.20
C HIS A 500 7.54 -11.95 26.83
N ALA A 501 8.16 -12.51 25.80
CA ALA A 501 9.47 -12.05 25.32
C ALA A 501 9.46 -10.55 24.96
N GLN A 502 8.31 -10.04 24.54
CA GLN A 502 8.04 -8.66 24.14
C GLN A 502 7.90 -7.69 25.33
N ALA A 503 7.88 -8.18 26.57
CA ALA A 503 7.74 -7.33 27.76
C ALA A 503 8.92 -6.36 27.99
N HIS A 504 10.02 -6.50 27.25
CA HIS A 504 11.14 -5.54 27.24
C HIS A 504 10.79 -4.20 26.59
N PHE A 505 9.70 -4.13 25.81
CA PHE A 505 9.23 -2.86 25.24
C PHE A 505 8.44 -2.05 26.29
N PRO A 506 8.84 -0.78 26.56
CA PRO A 506 8.09 0.10 27.45
C PRO A 506 6.64 0.25 26.99
N GLY A 507 5.69 -0.10 27.87
CA GLY A 507 4.26 -0.01 27.55
C GLY A 507 3.63 -1.26 26.94
N PHE A 508 4.38 -2.37 26.78
CA PHE A 508 3.81 -3.62 26.28
C PHE A 508 2.61 -4.10 27.12
N SER A 509 1.50 -4.36 26.43
CA SER A 509 0.29 -4.99 26.96
C SER A 509 -0.09 -6.16 26.06
N GLN A 510 -0.32 -7.33 26.65
CA GLN A 510 -0.75 -8.52 25.91
C GLN A 510 -2.13 -8.33 25.30
N PHE A 511 -3.01 -7.62 26.02
CA PHE A 511 -4.34 -7.25 25.56
C PHE A 511 -4.39 -5.76 25.26
N VAL A 512 -4.60 -5.44 24.00
CA VAL A 512 -4.61 -4.06 23.49
C VAL A 512 -6.05 -3.54 23.49
N GLY A 513 -6.30 -2.52 24.31
CA GLY A 513 -7.62 -1.88 24.47
C GLY A 513 -7.93 -0.81 23.41
N PRO A 514 -9.17 -0.27 23.42
CA PRO A 514 -9.62 0.75 22.47
C PRO A 514 -8.87 2.09 22.60
N GLY A 515 -8.29 2.38 23.78
CA GLY A 515 -7.49 3.58 24.08
C GLY A 515 -6.04 3.56 23.60
N ASN A 516 -5.54 2.43 23.10
CA ASN A 516 -4.11 2.27 22.84
C ASN A 516 -3.68 3.05 21.58
N PRO A 517 -2.57 3.80 21.58
CA PRO A 517 -2.08 4.55 20.42
C PRO A 517 -1.90 3.71 19.14
N LEU A 518 -1.58 2.42 19.24
CA LEU A 518 -1.50 1.48 18.10
C LEU A 518 -2.87 1.15 17.49
N VAL A 519 -3.95 1.32 18.27
CA VAL A 519 -5.35 1.20 17.84
C VAL A 519 -5.89 2.53 17.34
N VAL A 520 -5.51 3.66 17.94
CA VAL A 520 -5.87 5.01 17.48
C VAL A 520 -5.21 5.33 16.13
N ALA A 521 -3.96 4.88 15.93
CA ALA A 521 -3.32 4.92 14.63
C ALA A 521 -4.18 4.21 13.57
N ARG A 522 -4.85 3.10 13.90
CA ARG A 522 -5.61 2.27 12.94
C ARG A 522 -7.01 2.74 12.58
N PHE A 523 -7.60 3.72 13.27
CA PHE A 523 -8.71 4.41 12.64
C PHE A 523 -8.25 5.07 11.33
N GLN A 524 -6.95 5.37 11.18
CA GLN A 524 -6.32 6.03 10.04
C GLN A 524 -5.91 5.04 8.91
N ASP A 525 -6.42 3.80 8.89
CA ASP A 525 -6.31 2.79 7.80
C ASP A 525 -7.65 2.70 7.06
N VAL A 526 -7.89 3.67 6.21
CA VAL A 526 -9.18 3.92 5.54
C VAL A 526 -9.32 3.06 4.29
N ASN A 527 -8.20 2.67 3.67
CA ASN A 527 -8.14 1.90 2.43
C ASN A 527 -8.09 0.36 2.65
N ARG A 528 -7.97 -0.09 3.91
CA ARG A 528 -8.05 -1.49 4.35
C ARG A 528 -6.82 -2.33 4.00
N ASP A 529 -5.62 -1.75 4.05
CA ASP A 529 -4.35 -2.44 3.78
C ASP A 529 -3.66 -3.02 5.04
N GLY A 530 -4.20 -2.74 6.23
CA GLY A 530 -3.69 -3.22 7.52
C GLY A 530 -2.78 -2.25 8.27
N ARG A 531 -2.51 -1.04 7.75
CA ARG A 531 -1.80 0.06 8.44
C ARG A 531 -2.32 1.45 8.07
N ALA A 532 -2.08 2.38 8.98
CA ALA A 532 -2.35 3.79 8.79
C ALA A 532 -1.19 4.52 8.12
N ASP A 533 -1.46 5.25 7.04
CA ASP A 533 -0.44 6.10 6.41
C ASP A 533 -0.97 7.45 5.88
N LEU A 534 -0.03 8.27 5.38
CA LEU A 534 -0.25 9.65 4.95
C LEU A 534 -1.12 9.79 3.68
N TYR A 535 -1.42 8.68 3.00
CA TYR A 535 -1.99 8.62 1.66
C TYR A 535 -3.45 8.14 1.62
N ASP A 536 -4.06 7.94 2.78
CA ASP A 536 -5.48 7.65 2.94
C ASP A 536 -6.34 8.90 2.69
N GLY A 537 -6.36 9.39 1.44
CA GLY A 537 -7.14 10.55 1.03
C GLY A 537 -8.62 10.23 0.85
N PHE A 538 -8.94 9.08 0.26
CA PHE A 538 -10.28 8.73 -0.21
C PHE A 538 -10.79 7.41 0.39
N LEU A 539 -11.93 7.49 1.11
CA LEU A 539 -12.65 6.32 1.60
C LEU A 539 -13.55 5.78 0.48
N ASP A 540 -13.10 4.76 -0.25
CA ASP A 540 -13.90 4.12 -1.29
C ASP A 540 -14.82 3.04 -0.69
N LEU A 541 -16.13 3.27 -0.74
CA LEU A 541 -17.14 2.37 -0.19
C LEU A 541 -17.54 1.24 -1.16
N THR A 542 -17.02 1.23 -2.39
CA THR A 542 -17.33 0.23 -3.43
C THR A 542 -16.23 -0.83 -3.65
N ILE A 543 -15.28 -0.99 -2.72
CA ILE A 543 -14.07 -1.85 -2.82
C ILE A 543 -14.33 -3.35 -3.10
N ALA A 544 -15.54 -3.86 -2.90
CA ALA A 544 -15.82 -5.30 -3.04
C ALA A 544 -15.48 -5.85 -4.45
N GLU A 545 -15.75 -5.09 -5.51
CA GLU A 545 -15.54 -5.51 -6.91
C GLU A 545 -14.04 -5.58 -7.27
N LEU A 546 -13.23 -4.63 -6.79
CA LEU A 546 -11.77 -4.61 -7.02
C LEU A 546 -11.05 -5.83 -6.40
N ALA A 547 -11.50 -6.27 -5.22
CA ALA A 547 -10.89 -7.41 -4.54
C ALA A 547 -11.15 -8.75 -5.24
N GLU A 548 -12.28 -8.89 -5.94
CA GLU A 548 -12.64 -10.08 -6.71
C GLU A 548 -11.82 -10.19 -7.99
N ASP A 549 -11.69 -9.09 -8.75
CA ASP A 549 -10.88 -9.03 -9.98
C ASP A 549 -9.38 -9.26 -9.72
N LEU A 550 -8.90 -8.71 -8.61
CA LEU A 550 -7.54 -8.93 -8.15
C LEU A 550 -7.34 -10.41 -7.79
N ARG A 551 -8.16 -11.01 -6.92
CA ARG A 551 -8.05 -12.45 -6.61
C ARG A 551 -8.16 -13.35 -7.84
N ALA A 552 -9.00 -12.98 -8.81
CA ALA A 552 -9.12 -13.70 -10.08
C ALA A 552 -7.80 -13.74 -10.86
N SER A 553 -6.94 -12.72 -10.73
CA SER A 553 -5.65 -12.62 -11.43
C SER A 553 -4.58 -13.60 -10.91
N LEU A 554 -4.67 -14.06 -9.66
CA LEU A 554 -3.77 -15.10 -9.11
C LEU A 554 -4.39 -16.50 -9.14
N THR A 555 -5.68 -16.62 -9.44
CA THR A 555 -6.36 -17.91 -9.51
C THR A 555 -6.01 -18.60 -10.84
N PRO A 556 -5.34 -19.76 -10.84
CA PRO A 556 -4.97 -20.45 -12.07
C PRO A 556 -6.21 -20.86 -12.88
N ARG A 557 -6.20 -20.63 -14.20
CA ARG A 557 -7.27 -21.00 -15.13
C ARG A 557 -6.68 -21.64 -16.37
N ASP A 558 -7.18 -22.79 -16.77
CA ASP A 558 -6.77 -23.42 -18.03
C ASP A 558 -7.13 -22.51 -19.23
N PRO A 559 -6.14 -22.09 -20.04
CA PRO A 559 -6.39 -21.25 -21.21
C PRO A 559 -7.09 -21.99 -22.36
N GLY A 560 -7.22 -23.33 -22.29
CA GLY A 560 -7.87 -24.16 -23.32
C GLY A 560 -7.07 -24.31 -24.62
N VAL A 561 -5.82 -23.82 -24.64
CA VAL A 561 -4.90 -23.87 -25.78
C VAL A 561 -3.48 -24.19 -25.29
N ALA A 562 -2.62 -24.70 -26.18
CA ALA A 562 -1.23 -24.98 -25.83
C ALA A 562 -0.46 -23.69 -25.48
N PRO A 563 0.56 -23.73 -24.60
CA PRO A 563 1.32 -22.54 -24.22
C PRO A 563 1.90 -21.75 -25.41
N SER A 564 2.35 -22.45 -26.45
CA SER A 564 2.87 -21.87 -27.69
C SER A 564 1.84 -21.11 -28.53
N GLN A 565 0.55 -21.29 -28.27
CA GLN A 565 -0.56 -20.66 -29.00
C GLN A 565 -1.11 -19.42 -28.28
N ILE A 566 -0.62 -19.10 -27.07
CA ILE A 566 -1.09 -17.96 -26.28
C ILE A 566 -0.52 -16.65 -26.86
N GLY A 567 -1.39 -15.83 -27.43
CA GLY A 567 -1.06 -14.56 -28.07
C GLY A 567 -1.87 -13.37 -27.53
N GLY A 568 -1.99 -12.31 -28.34
CA GLY A 568 -2.84 -11.15 -28.04
C GLY A 568 -2.44 -10.40 -26.77
N GLU A 569 -3.44 -9.97 -25.99
CA GLU A 569 -3.23 -9.19 -24.76
C GLU A 569 -2.36 -9.91 -23.72
N ALA A 570 -2.48 -11.25 -23.63
CA ALA A 570 -1.69 -12.05 -22.72
C ALA A 570 -0.19 -11.92 -23.01
N ALA A 571 0.19 -12.08 -24.28
CA ALA A 571 1.57 -11.95 -24.77
C ALA A 571 2.08 -10.51 -24.69
N THR A 572 1.23 -9.51 -25.01
CA THR A 572 1.53 -8.09 -24.82
C THR A 572 1.85 -7.78 -23.34
N GLY A 573 1.07 -8.32 -22.41
CA GLY A 573 1.31 -8.19 -20.98
C GLY A 573 2.62 -8.81 -20.52
N LEU A 574 3.02 -9.96 -21.09
CA LEU A 574 4.33 -10.58 -20.81
C LEU A 574 5.49 -9.75 -21.40
N GLY A 575 5.33 -9.23 -22.62
CA GLY A 575 6.28 -8.27 -23.21
C GLY A 575 6.46 -7.03 -22.34
N TRP A 576 5.37 -6.53 -21.75
CA TRP A 576 5.41 -5.40 -20.82
C TRP A 576 6.12 -5.73 -19.50
N ALA A 577 5.95 -6.96 -18.98
CA ALA A 577 6.68 -7.43 -17.81
C ALA A 577 8.20 -7.50 -18.08
N ALA A 578 8.61 -8.08 -19.21
CA ALA A 578 10.01 -8.10 -19.63
C ALA A 578 10.59 -6.67 -19.81
N GLY A 579 9.84 -5.77 -20.47
CA GLY A 579 10.22 -4.37 -20.62
C GLY A 579 10.36 -3.62 -19.29
N SER A 580 9.54 -3.96 -18.29
CA SER A 580 9.64 -3.40 -16.94
C SER A 580 10.93 -3.82 -16.23
N MET A 581 11.40 -5.06 -16.44
CA MET A 581 12.67 -5.53 -15.88
C MET A 581 13.87 -4.78 -16.42
N ASN A 582 13.88 -4.46 -17.72
CA ASN A 582 14.93 -3.64 -18.32
C ASN A 582 15.00 -2.23 -17.67
N ARG A 583 13.84 -1.65 -17.30
CA ARG A 583 13.80 -0.38 -16.55
C ARG A 583 14.29 -0.53 -15.11
N VAL A 584 13.92 -1.62 -14.43
CA VAL A 584 14.39 -1.92 -13.07
C VAL A 584 15.92 -1.98 -13.04
N THR A 585 16.55 -2.71 -13.96
CA THR A 585 18.01 -2.85 -13.99
C THR A 585 18.75 -1.59 -14.40
N GLN A 586 18.10 -0.70 -15.14
CA GLN A 586 18.65 0.61 -15.50
C GLN A 586 18.59 1.61 -14.34
N TYR A 587 17.52 1.55 -13.53
CA TYR A 587 17.21 2.55 -12.50
C TYR A 587 17.18 1.98 -11.07
N SER A 588 18.03 1.00 -10.79
CA SER A 588 18.28 0.49 -9.43
C SER A 588 19.71 -0.01 -9.28
N ASP A 589 20.45 0.54 -8.31
CA ASP A 589 21.80 0.09 -7.99
C ASP A 589 21.85 -1.30 -7.32
N LEU A 590 20.70 -1.86 -6.93
CA LEU A 590 20.58 -3.24 -6.45
C LEU A 590 20.91 -4.24 -7.56
N TRP A 591 20.69 -3.87 -8.82
CA TRP A 591 20.90 -4.71 -9.99
C TRP A 591 22.25 -4.47 -10.69
N ALA A 592 23.07 -3.54 -10.18
CA ALA A 592 24.34 -3.14 -10.80
C ALA A 592 25.40 -4.26 -10.87
N GLY A 593 25.19 -5.38 -10.19
CA GLY A 593 26.10 -6.54 -10.22
C GLY A 593 25.96 -7.43 -11.45
N LEU A 594 24.90 -7.27 -12.26
CA LEU A 594 24.67 -8.12 -13.42
C LEU A 594 25.82 -7.98 -14.47
N PRO A 595 26.29 -9.10 -15.06
CA PRO A 595 27.28 -9.10 -16.14
C PRO A 595 26.82 -8.38 -17.41
N GLY A 596 27.73 -7.60 -18.00
CA GLY A 596 27.39 -6.63 -19.05
C GLY A 596 26.68 -5.44 -18.39
N GLN A 597 27.24 -4.24 -18.49
CA GLN A 597 26.69 -3.07 -17.78
C GLN A 597 25.17 -2.99 -18.03
N SER A 598 24.39 -3.31 -16.99
CA SER A 598 22.93 -3.57 -17.01
C SER A 598 22.09 -2.37 -17.44
N GLU A 599 22.76 -1.29 -17.78
CA GLU A 599 22.24 0.05 -17.91
C GLU A 599 21.71 0.32 -19.33
N LEU A 600 21.90 -0.58 -20.31
CA LEU A 600 21.75 -0.24 -21.74
C LEU A 600 21.38 -1.36 -22.73
N PHE A 601 21.35 -2.63 -22.33
CA PHE A 601 20.92 -3.72 -23.20
C PHE A 601 19.60 -4.27 -22.68
N TYR A 602 18.66 -4.54 -23.58
CA TYR A 602 17.47 -5.32 -23.24
C TYR A 602 17.95 -6.71 -22.83
N ILE A 603 18.28 -6.89 -21.54
CA ILE A 603 18.68 -8.19 -21.00
C ILE A 603 17.45 -9.08 -20.95
N PHE A 604 16.29 -8.50 -20.60
CA PHE A 604 15.05 -9.24 -20.42
C PHE A 604 14.20 -9.22 -21.68
N HIS A 605 13.84 -10.41 -22.17
CA HIS A 605 12.93 -10.62 -23.30
C HIS A 605 11.77 -11.51 -22.87
N ALA A 606 10.61 -11.38 -23.52
CA ALA A 606 9.50 -12.30 -23.28
C ALA A 606 9.81 -13.66 -23.90
N GLY A 607 10.02 -14.68 -23.05
CA GLY A 607 10.33 -16.05 -23.45
C GLY A 607 9.10 -16.89 -23.81
N GLY A 608 7.89 -16.39 -23.54
CA GLY A 608 6.63 -17.08 -23.82
C GLY A 608 5.99 -17.71 -22.59
N PHE A 609 5.04 -18.62 -22.84
CA PHE A 609 4.30 -19.31 -21.79
C PHE A 609 4.75 -20.77 -21.66
N TYR A 610 4.58 -21.36 -20.48
CA TYR A 610 4.86 -22.77 -20.20
C TYR A 610 3.76 -23.38 -19.34
N ASP A 611 3.73 -24.70 -19.20
CA ASP A 611 2.86 -25.38 -18.24
C ASP A 611 3.56 -26.60 -17.60
N ARG A 612 2.82 -27.44 -16.90
CA ARG A 612 3.36 -28.66 -16.29
C ARG A 612 3.77 -29.73 -17.30
N GLY A 613 3.12 -29.78 -18.46
CA GLY A 613 3.43 -30.71 -19.55
C GLY A 613 4.61 -30.26 -20.40
N GLU A 614 4.79 -28.95 -20.55
CA GLU A 614 5.91 -28.30 -21.24
C GLU A 614 6.64 -27.32 -20.28
N PRO A 615 7.35 -27.82 -19.25
CA PRO A 615 8.03 -26.97 -18.28
C PRO A 615 9.26 -26.28 -18.89
N PRO A 616 9.67 -25.11 -18.37
CA PRO A 616 10.89 -24.44 -18.82
C PRO A 616 12.14 -25.31 -18.60
N ALA A 617 12.99 -25.40 -19.63
CA ALA A 617 14.25 -26.15 -19.62
C ALA A 617 15.47 -25.24 -19.39
N ASP A 618 16.54 -25.83 -18.86
CA ASP A 618 17.86 -25.20 -18.65
C ASP A 618 17.80 -23.89 -17.85
N VAL A 619 16.97 -23.84 -16.82
CA VAL A 619 16.82 -22.68 -15.92
C VAL A 619 17.85 -22.75 -14.80
N PRO A 620 18.82 -21.81 -14.73
CA PRO A 620 19.83 -21.82 -13.68
C PRO A 620 19.29 -21.21 -12.37
N GLY A 621 19.77 -21.71 -11.23
CA GLY A 621 19.30 -21.29 -9.90
C GLY A 621 17.97 -21.93 -9.50
N GLY A 622 17.51 -21.70 -8.26
CA GLY A 622 16.29 -22.31 -7.71
C GLY A 622 16.51 -23.13 -6.45
N LEU A 623 15.41 -23.49 -5.80
CA LEU A 623 15.45 -24.38 -4.64
C LEU A 623 15.66 -25.84 -5.04
N PRO A 624 16.33 -26.64 -4.20
CA PRO A 624 16.36 -28.09 -4.38
C PRO A 624 14.94 -28.67 -4.44
N GLY A 625 14.63 -29.39 -5.52
CA GLY A 625 13.32 -30.02 -5.73
C GLY A 625 12.21 -29.08 -6.21
N GLU A 626 12.54 -27.85 -6.62
CA GLU A 626 11.59 -26.88 -7.18
C GLU A 626 10.99 -27.38 -8.50
N ARG A 627 9.65 -27.35 -8.62
CA ARG A 627 8.94 -27.78 -9.83
C ARG A 627 8.72 -26.59 -10.76
N LEU A 628 9.65 -26.37 -11.68
CA LEU A 628 9.61 -25.22 -12.62
C LEU A 628 8.28 -25.09 -13.36
N GLY A 629 7.71 -26.19 -13.87
CA GLY A 629 6.41 -26.19 -14.54
C GLY A 629 5.21 -25.90 -13.64
N ALA A 630 5.38 -25.79 -12.33
CA ALA A 630 4.33 -25.42 -11.38
C ALA A 630 4.56 -24.03 -10.77
N LEU A 631 5.65 -23.35 -11.11
CA LEU A 631 5.84 -21.95 -10.70
C LEU A 631 4.92 -21.04 -11.52
N PRO A 632 4.55 -19.86 -10.99
CA PRO A 632 3.72 -18.92 -11.73
C PRO A 632 4.52 -18.11 -12.78
N ALA A 633 5.80 -17.85 -12.52
CA ALA A 633 6.71 -17.15 -13.42
C ALA A 633 8.11 -17.77 -13.28
N VAL A 634 8.86 -17.84 -14.39
CA VAL A 634 10.23 -18.35 -14.43
C VAL A 634 11.08 -17.46 -15.33
N CYS A 635 12.22 -17.03 -14.82
CA CYS A 635 13.22 -16.27 -15.53
C CYS A 635 14.47 -17.12 -15.77
N ARG A 636 14.90 -17.21 -17.03
CA ARG A 636 16.08 -18.00 -17.41
C ARG A 636 17.19 -17.10 -17.91
N TYR A 637 18.29 -17.03 -17.16
CA TYR A 637 19.51 -16.37 -17.62
C TYR A 637 20.27 -17.24 -18.62
N VAL A 638 20.50 -16.72 -19.82
CA VAL A 638 21.22 -17.37 -20.93
C VAL A 638 22.51 -16.59 -21.20
N ARG A 639 23.65 -17.28 -21.29
CA ARG A 639 24.91 -16.62 -21.69
C ARG A 639 24.91 -16.39 -23.20
N GLY A 640 25.12 -15.14 -23.62
CA GLY A 640 25.27 -14.81 -25.03
C GLY A 640 26.65 -15.26 -25.53
N GLY A 641 26.71 -16.24 -26.43
CA GLY A 641 27.92 -16.64 -27.10
C GLY A 641 27.62 -17.35 -28.41
N GLY A 642 28.29 -16.94 -29.49
CA GLY A 642 28.25 -17.70 -30.73
C GLY A 642 28.71 -19.14 -30.50
N SER A 643 27.84 -20.08 -30.81
CA SER A 643 28.21 -21.43 -31.24
C SER A 643 27.00 -22.01 -31.96
N GLY A 644 27.12 -22.23 -33.26
CA GLY A 644 26.14 -23.01 -33.99
C GLY A 644 26.08 -24.44 -33.44
N ALA A 645 24.86 -24.93 -33.27
CA ALA A 645 24.49 -26.32 -33.48
C ALA A 645 22.94 -26.43 -33.50
N GLU A 646 22.42 -26.57 -34.71
CA GLU A 646 21.26 -27.39 -35.10
C GLU A 646 19.94 -27.29 -34.31
N LEU A 647 18.98 -26.53 -34.87
CA LEU A 647 17.61 -27.01 -35.12
C LEU A 647 16.94 -26.07 -36.13
N GLY A 648 16.55 -26.62 -37.28
CA GLY A 648 16.14 -25.89 -38.46
C GLY A 648 14.72 -25.36 -38.42
N SER A 649 14.54 -24.12 -38.87
CA SER A 649 13.43 -23.68 -39.72
C SER A 649 13.73 -22.26 -40.20
N SER A 650 13.71 -22.10 -41.52
CA SER A 650 14.00 -20.88 -42.27
C SER A 650 13.05 -19.73 -41.95
N GLU A 651 13.57 -18.50 -42.10
CA GLU A 651 12.92 -17.18 -42.00
C GLU A 651 13.07 -16.44 -40.65
N ARG A 652 14.25 -15.84 -40.44
CA ARG A 652 14.39 -14.62 -39.61
C ARG A 652 15.07 -13.51 -40.40
N SER A 653 14.48 -12.32 -40.27
CA SER A 653 14.81 -11.08 -40.96
C SER A 653 16.24 -10.58 -40.62
N PRO A 654 17.01 -9.99 -41.57
CA PRO A 654 18.46 -9.76 -41.41
C PRO A 654 18.86 -8.54 -40.54
N ARG A 655 17.98 -8.00 -39.69
CA ARG A 655 18.22 -6.71 -39.00
C ARG A 655 18.59 -6.78 -37.52
N ALA A 656 18.79 -7.95 -36.93
CA ALA A 656 18.97 -8.10 -35.47
C ALA A 656 20.32 -8.68 -35.02
N LEU A 657 21.33 -8.76 -35.89
CA LEU A 657 22.64 -9.34 -35.57
C LEU A 657 23.75 -8.37 -35.96
N GLU A 658 23.89 -7.29 -35.21
CA GLU A 658 25.18 -6.58 -35.08
C GLU A 658 25.13 -5.63 -33.85
N GLU A 659 26.02 -5.92 -32.90
CA GLU A 659 26.52 -5.06 -31.82
C GLU A 659 25.63 -4.74 -30.58
N GLY A 660 25.58 -5.70 -29.65
CA GLY A 660 25.54 -5.43 -28.21
C GLY A 660 26.73 -6.11 -27.50
N PRO A 661 27.32 -5.53 -26.43
CA PRO A 661 28.45 -6.09 -25.72
C PRO A 661 28.03 -7.42 -25.11
N ALA A 662 28.81 -8.43 -25.46
CA ALA A 662 28.70 -9.81 -25.04
C ALA A 662 28.38 -10.01 -23.55
N GLY A 663 27.54 -11.01 -23.26
CA GLY A 663 27.59 -11.71 -21.98
C GLY A 663 26.35 -12.52 -21.61
N MET A 664 25.18 -11.89 -21.50
CA MET A 664 24.03 -12.50 -20.83
C MET A 664 22.68 -11.87 -21.21
N GLN A 665 21.67 -12.70 -21.43
CA GLN A 665 20.25 -12.36 -21.63
C GLN A 665 19.40 -13.13 -20.61
N ALA A 666 18.13 -12.75 -20.46
CA ALA A 666 17.17 -13.37 -19.55
C ALA A 666 15.81 -13.52 -20.25
N ASP A 667 15.33 -14.76 -20.39
CA ASP A 667 13.99 -15.04 -20.87
C ASP A 667 13.00 -14.95 -19.70
N VAL A 668 12.00 -14.08 -19.82
CA VAL A 668 10.91 -13.92 -18.85
C VAL A 668 9.72 -14.74 -19.34
N MET A 669 9.36 -15.77 -18.59
CA MET A 669 8.29 -16.70 -18.94
C MET A 669 7.22 -16.76 -17.86
N MET A 670 5.97 -17.00 -18.25
CA MET A 670 4.82 -17.06 -17.36
C MET A 670 4.09 -18.39 -17.51
N HIS A 671 3.55 -18.94 -16.43
CA HIS A 671 2.73 -20.14 -16.52
C HIS A 671 1.44 -19.85 -17.32
N ALA A 672 1.09 -20.76 -18.24
CA ALA A 672 -0.05 -20.65 -19.16
C ALA A 672 -1.37 -20.43 -18.44
N HIS A 673 -1.55 -21.09 -17.28
CA HIS A 673 -2.73 -20.92 -16.43
C HIS A 673 -2.85 -19.54 -15.76
N LEU A 674 -1.86 -18.68 -15.89
CA LEU A 674 -1.88 -17.28 -15.46
C LEU A 674 -1.71 -16.33 -16.65
N SER A 675 -1.95 -16.80 -17.87
CA SER A 675 -1.93 -15.97 -19.07
C SER A 675 -2.98 -14.85 -19.03
N HIS A 676 -4.09 -15.06 -18.31
CA HIS A 676 -5.13 -14.05 -18.06
C HIS A 676 -4.76 -13.03 -16.97
N ALA A 677 -3.69 -13.24 -16.21
CA ALA A 677 -3.31 -12.34 -15.13
C ALA A 677 -3.01 -10.92 -15.68
N GLY A 678 -3.40 -9.90 -14.92
CA GLY A 678 -3.09 -8.50 -15.25
C GLY A 678 -1.59 -8.29 -15.45
N LYS A 679 -1.23 -7.39 -16.38
CA LYS A 679 0.18 -7.08 -16.73
C LYS A 679 0.98 -6.62 -15.51
N GLU A 680 0.33 -5.95 -14.57
CA GLU A 680 0.91 -5.46 -13.32
C GLU A 680 1.31 -6.60 -12.38
N LEU A 681 0.52 -7.66 -12.28
CA LEU A 681 0.85 -8.83 -11.48
C LEU A 681 1.95 -9.67 -12.14
N LYS A 682 1.87 -9.87 -13.46
CA LYS A 682 2.89 -10.58 -14.25
C LYS A 682 4.28 -9.99 -14.00
N ARG A 683 4.44 -8.66 -14.06
CA ARG A 683 5.74 -8.03 -13.80
C ARG A 683 6.26 -8.23 -12.38
N LEU A 684 5.40 -8.31 -11.35
CA LEU A 684 5.84 -8.49 -9.96
C LEU A 684 6.39 -9.89 -9.76
N LEU A 685 5.66 -10.90 -10.26
CA LEU A 685 6.08 -12.30 -10.17
C LEU A 685 7.35 -12.56 -10.99
N CYS A 686 7.41 -12.01 -12.21
CA CYS A 686 8.61 -12.09 -13.05
C CYS A 686 9.81 -11.37 -12.41
N ALA A 687 9.61 -10.21 -11.79
CA ALA A 687 10.69 -9.47 -11.13
C ALA A 687 11.27 -10.21 -9.93
N ALA A 688 10.39 -10.80 -9.12
CA ALA A 688 10.81 -11.59 -7.97
C ALA A 688 11.60 -12.83 -8.39
N ASP A 689 11.11 -13.60 -9.38
CA ASP A 689 11.84 -14.78 -9.87
C ASP A 689 13.18 -14.37 -10.51
N ALA A 690 13.19 -13.35 -11.38
CA ALA A 690 14.44 -12.83 -11.97
C ALA A 690 15.50 -12.50 -10.92
N MET A 691 15.12 -11.79 -9.85
CA MET A 691 16.07 -11.39 -8.81
C MET A 691 16.56 -12.59 -8.00
N TRP A 692 15.68 -13.54 -7.67
CA TRP A 692 16.07 -14.78 -7.01
C TRP A 692 17.01 -15.63 -7.85
N ARG A 693 16.74 -15.80 -9.15
CA ARG A 693 17.64 -16.53 -10.05
C ARG A 693 19.00 -15.85 -10.11
N ALA A 694 19.04 -14.52 -10.11
CA ALA A 694 20.28 -13.76 -10.05
C ALA A 694 21.04 -13.96 -8.71
N PHE A 695 20.33 -14.03 -7.58
CA PHE A 695 20.95 -14.36 -6.29
C PHE A 695 21.48 -15.80 -6.25
N ASP A 696 20.71 -16.76 -6.74
CA ASP A 696 21.04 -18.20 -6.69
C ASP A 696 22.22 -18.56 -7.58
N THR A 697 22.36 -17.84 -8.69
CA THR A 697 23.47 -18.00 -9.63
C THR A 697 24.70 -17.16 -9.27
N GLY A 698 24.63 -16.40 -8.17
CA GLY A 698 25.72 -15.52 -7.70
C GLY A 698 25.96 -14.30 -8.59
N LEU A 699 25.01 -13.96 -9.48
CA LEU A 699 25.08 -12.75 -10.31
C LEU A 699 24.86 -11.47 -9.47
N LEU A 700 24.15 -11.58 -8.35
CA LEU A 700 23.97 -10.52 -7.36
C LEU A 700 24.39 -11.05 -5.98
N ASP A 701 25.41 -10.45 -5.36
CA ASP A 701 25.87 -10.84 -4.01
C ASP A 701 26.53 -9.69 -3.22
N GLY A 702 26.31 -8.43 -3.64
CA GLY A 702 26.91 -7.26 -2.99
C GLY A 702 26.24 -6.89 -1.66
N PRO A 703 26.95 -6.31 -0.67
CA PRO A 703 26.34 -5.85 0.58
C PRO A 703 25.29 -4.73 0.32
N PRO A 704 24.16 -4.74 1.06
CA PRO A 704 23.78 -5.66 2.14
C PRO A 704 23.06 -6.95 1.68
N MET A 705 23.00 -7.25 0.38
CA MET A 705 22.29 -8.40 -0.22
C MET A 705 23.00 -9.75 -0.06
N HIS A 706 24.05 -9.85 0.76
CA HIS A 706 24.68 -11.13 1.11
C HIS A 706 23.91 -11.87 2.21
N THR A 707 22.99 -11.19 2.92
CA THR A 707 22.15 -11.78 3.98
C THR A 707 20.76 -12.17 3.45
N PRO A 708 20.05 -13.13 4.10
CA PRO A 708 18.66 -13.44 3.77
C PRO A 708 17.75 -12.21 3.80
N ALA A 709 17.84 -11.39 4.85
CA ALA A 709 17.06 -10.17 5.00
C ALA A 709 17.39 -9.14 3.91
N GLY A 710 18.67 -9.01 3.53
CA GLY A 710 19.10 -8.14 2.44
C GLY A 710 18.54 -8.55 1.08
N LYS A 711 18.58 -9.84 0.72
CA LYS A 711 18.02 -10.36 -0.54
C LYS A 711 16.50 -10.13 -0.60
N ARG A 712 15.81 -10.46 0.49
CA ARG A 712 14.36 -10.31 0.64
C ARG A 712 13.93 -8.84 0.62
N GLY A 713 14.65 -7.96 1.31
CA GLY A 713 14.42 -6.52 1.29
C GLY A 713 14.65 -5.88 -0.08
N ALA A 714 15.65 -6.36 -0.83
CA ALA A 714 15.92 -5.89 -2.19
C ALA A 714 14.76 -6.21 -3.15
N ILE A 715 14.15 -7.39 -3.01
CA ILE A 715 12.95 -7.77 -3.74
C ILE A 715 11.79 -6.85 -3.35
N LEU A 716 11.54 -6.64 -2.05
CA LEU A 716 10.47 -5.74 -1.59
C LEU A 716 10.60 -4.33 -2.20
N LEU A 717 11.80 -3.74 -2.19
CA LEU A 717 12.05 -2.42 -2.80
C LEU A 717 11.79 -2.43 -4.32
N THR A 718 12.23 -3.49 -5.01
CA THR A 718 12.00 -3.65 -6.45
C THR A 718 10.50 -3.71 -6.75
N LEU A 719 9.75 -4.52 -6.00
CA LEU A 719 8.29 -4.66 -6.14
C LEU A 719 7.57 -3.35 -5.83
N ALA A 720 7.95 -2.65 -4.75
CA ALA A 720 7.35 -1.37 -4.38
C ALA A 720 7.58 -0.31 -5.45
N GLY A 721 8.80 -0.22 -6.00
CA GLY A 721 9.12 0.68 -7.10
C GLY A 721 8.41 0.32 -8.40
N LEU A 722 8.21 -0.96 -8.71
CA LEU A 722 7.41 -1.39 -9.86
C LEU A 722 5.96 -0.91 -9.72
N LEU A 723 5.43 -0.83 -8.50
CA LEU A 723 4.11 -0.31 -8.20
C LEU A 723 4.01 1.23 -8.20
N GLU A 724 5.06 1.95 -8.59
CA GLU A 724 5.03 3.41 -8.81
C GLU A 724 4.53 3.76 -10.22
N PHE A 725 3.22 3.58 -10.43
CA PHE A 725 2.53 3.95 -11.66
C PHE A 725 1.16 4.57 -11.32
N PRO A 726 0.61 5.44 -12.19
CA PRO A 726 -0.63 6.14 -11.89
C PRO A 726 -1.83 5.20 -11.99
N ALA A 727 -2.22 4.60 -10.86
CA ALA A 727 -3.40 3.74 -10.72
C ALA A 727 -4.15 4.04 -9.43
N ASP A 728 -5.33 3.43 -9.26
CA ASP A 728 -6.07 3.46 -8.00
C ASP A 728 -5.22 2.84 -6.89
N GLN A 729 -5.10 3.52 -5.75
CA GLN A 729 -4.23 3.08 -4.66
C GLN A 729 -4.69 1.74 -4.07
N ASN A 730 -6.01 1.49 -3.99
CA ASN A 730 -6.54 0.21 -3.53
C ASN A 730 -6.17 -0.93 -4.49
N PHE A 731 -6.17 -0.64 -5.80
CA PHE A 731 -5.72 -1.61 -6.80
C PHE A 731 -4.23 -1.91 -6.62
N VAL A 732 -3.41 -0.90 -6.39
CA VAL A 732 -1.97 -1.04 -6.17
C VAL A 732 -1.65 -1.80 -4.87
N ASP A 733 -2.34 -1.51 -3.78
CA ASP A 733 -2.09 -2.17 -2.49
C ASP A 733 -2.69 -3.59 -2.45
N GLY A 734 -3.77 -3.81 -3.20
CA GLY A 734 -4.28 -5.16 -3.46
C GLY A 734 -3.30 -6.01 -4.28
N LEU A 735 -2.70 -5.45 -5.34
CA LEU A 735 -1.61 -6.09 -6.10
C LEU A 735 -0.40 -6.40 -5.20
N TRP A 736 -0.04 -5.46 -4.32
CA TRP A 736 1.05 -5.64 -3.37
C TRP A 736 0.78 -6.81 -2.41
N SER A 737 -0.37 -6.81 -1.75
CA SER A 737 -0.76 -7.85 -0.79
C SER A 737 -0.81 -9.23 -1.46
N MET A 738 -1.38 -9.30 -2.66
CA MET A 738 -1.39 -10.50 -3.48
C MET A 738 0.02 -10.97 -3.86
N ALA A 739 0.89 -10.06 -4.27
CA ALA A 739 2.26 -10.40 -4.62
C ALA A 739 3.02 -10.93 -3.39
N LEU A 740 2.87 -10.31 -2.22
CA LEU A 740 3.48 -10.82 -0.98
C LEU A 740 2.96 -12.22 -0.65
N GLU A 741 1.65 -12.46 -0.77
CA GLU A 741 1.07 -13.77 -0.55
C GLU A 741 1.61 -14.81 -1.55
N ALA A 742 1.62 -14.48 -2.84
CA ALA A 742 2.14 -15.35 -3.90
C ALA A 742 3.62 -15.66 -3.69
N LEU A 743 4.39 -14.73 -3.13
CA LEU A 743 5.83 -14.83 -2.90
C LEU A 743 6.19 -15.26 -1.46
N ARG A 744 5.22 -15.68 -0.64
CA ARG A 744 5.48 -16.13 0.76
C ARG A 744 6.23 -15.10 1.61
N PHE A 745 6.02 -13.80 1.34
CA PHE A 745 6.49 -12.74 2.23
C PHE A 745 5.53 -12.59 3.42
N PRO A 746 6.01 -12.12 4.58
CA PRO A 746 5.11 -11.65 5.64
C PRO A 746 4.33 -10.42 5.13
N PRO A 747 3.13 -10.15 5.67
CA PRO A 747 2.38 -8.96 5.32
C PRO A 747 3.14 -7.70 5.79
N ILE A 748 3.78 -7.01 4.84
CA ILE A 748 4.53 -5.77 5.06
C ILE A 748 3.80 -4.64 4.34
N SER A 749 3.70 -3.46 4.93
CA SER A 749 3.09 -2.31 4.23
C SER A 749 3.96 -1.83 3.07
N ARG A 750 3.33 -1.62 1.91
CA ARG A 750 3.98 -1.05 0.73
C ARG A 750 4.60 0.32 1.04
N SER A 751 3.92 1.14 1.82
CA SER A 751 4.37 2.49 2.17
C SER A 751 5.62 2.52 3.04
N VAL A 752 5.82 1.53 3.92
CA VAL A 752 7.09 1.39 4.67
C VAL A 752 8.25 1.12 3.72
N VAL A 753 8.05 0.18 2.78
CA VAL A 753 9.04 -0.17 1.76
C VAL A 753 9.31 1.00 0.82
N ARG A 754 8.24 1.60 0.29
CA ARG A 754 8.26 2.77 -0.60
C ARG A 754 8.88 3.99 0.05
N GLY A 755 8.63 4.23 1.34
CA GLY A 755 9.19 5.36 2.10
C GLY A 755 10.73 5.33 2.18
N CYS A 756 11.32 4.17 1.91
CA CYS A 756 12.76 3.99 1.79
C CYS A 756 13.31 4.32 0.39
N ILE A 757 12.45 4.66 -0.58
CA ILE A 757 12.82 5.22 -1.89
C ILE A 757 12.57 6.73 -1.83
N THR A 758 13.61 7.44 -1.41
CA THR A 758 13.57 8.87 -1.06
C THR A 758 13.87 9.77 -2.26
N GLU A 759 13.73 11.09 -2.07
CA GLU A 759 14.16 12.08 -3.06
C GLU A 759 15.66 11.95 -3.38
N ALA A 760 16.50 11.60 -2.40
CA ALA A 760 17.92 11.34 -2.62
C ALA A 760 18.17 10.12 -3.54
N ASP A 761 17.30 9.09 -3.47
CA ASP A 761 17.38 7.96 -4.41
C ASP A 761 16.94 8.37 -5.80
N HIS A 762 15.90 9.18 -5.91
CA HIS A 762 15.47 9.75 -7.18
C HIS A 762 16.57 10.62 -7.81
N GLU A 763 17.24 11.47 -7.03
CA GLU A 763 18.43 12.23 -7.44
C GLU A 763 19.62 11.33 -7.85
N ALA A 764 19.64 10.08 -7.40
CA ALA A 764 20.61 9.08 -7.83
C ALA A 764 20.13 8.23 -9.02
N SER A 765 18.92 8.49 -9.54
CA SER A 765 18.21 7.69 -10.54
C SER A 765 17.91 6.26 -10.09
N ASN A 766 17.65 6.06 -8.79
CA ASN A 766 17.31 4.78 -8.17
C ASN A 766 15.80 4.71 -7.85
N TYR A 767 14.96 4.49 -8.86
CA TYR A 767 13.49 4.46 -8.71
C TYR A 767 12.94 3.12 -8.21
N TYR A 768 13.69 2.03 -8.38
CA TYR A 768 13.25 0.68 -8.02
C TYR A 768 14.01 0.12 -6.80
N GLY A 769 14.48 1.01 -5.94
CA GLY A 769 15.27 0.68 -4.75
C GLY A 769 16.75 0.95 -4.92
N SER A 770 17.40 1.17 -3.78
CA SER A 770 18.84 1.39 -3.68
C SER A 770 19.43 0.64 -2.49
N ARG A 771 20.75 0.45 -2.46
CA ARG A 771 21.45 -0.10 -1.28
C ARG A 771 21.21 0.75 -0.03
N ARG A 772 21.13 2.08 -0.18
CA ARG A 772 20.81 3.03 0.90
C ARG A 772 19.39 2.78 1.42
N GLY A 773 18.42 2.70 0.52
CA GLY A 773 17.02 2.41 0.85
C GLY A 773 16.87 1.03 1.48
N LEU A 774 17.67 0.05 1.09
CA LEU A 774 17.65 -1.29 1.67
C LEU A 774 18.12 -1.30 3.13
N VAL A 775 19.19 -0.58 3.46
CA VAL A 775 19.63 -0.42 4.86
C VAL A 775 18.53 0.27 5.67
N GLN A 776 17.97 1.37 5.16
CA GLN A 776 16.89 2.09 5.81
C GLN A 776 15.65 1.20 6.04
N LEU A 777 15.28 0.38 5.06
CA LEU A 777 14.13 -0.51 5.16
C LEU A 777 14.28 -1.51 6.30
N LEU A 778 15.44 -2.15 6.42
CA LEU A 778 15.67 -3.13 7.48
C LEU A 778 15.67 -2.46 8.86
N GLU A 779 16.23 -1.25 8.99
CA GLU A 779 16.16 -0.47 10.23
C GLU A 779 14.74 -0.04 10.60
N GLU A 780 13.97 0.46 9.62
CA GLU A 780 12.59 0.90 9.85
C GLU A 780 11.66 -0.27 10.16
N LEU A 781 11.85 -1.43 9.54
CA LEU A 781 11.14 -2.66 9.92
C LEU A 781 11.51 -3.08 11.35
N GLY A 782 12.77 -3.00 11.75
CA GLY A 782 13.17 -3.29 13.13
C GLY A 782 12.46 -2.43 14.18
N LYS A 783 12.15 -1.17 13.83
CA LYS A 783 11.41 -0.24 14.71
C LYS A 783 9.89 -0.42 14.63
N SER A 784 9.35 -0.58 13.43
CA SER A 784 7.91 -0.50 13.15
C SER A 784 7.20 -1.85 13.07
N ASP A 785 7.92 -2.91 12.69
CA ASP A 785 7.42 -4.28 12.59
C ASP A 785 8.55 -5.33 12.73
N PRO A 786 9.03 -5.55 13.96
CA PRO A 786 10.11 -6.50 14.23
C PRO A 786 9.72 -7.95 13.92
N LEU A 787 8.42 -8.29 13.90
CA LEU A 787 7.95 -9.62 13.55
C LEU A 787 8.14 -9.88 12.05
N ALA A 788 7.73 -8.94 11.19
CA ALA A 788 8.02 -9.06 9.76
C ALA A 788 9.53 -9.13 9.50
N LEU A 789 10.34 -8.31 10.19
CA LEU A 789 11.80 -8.38 10.07
C LEU A 789 12.34 -9.77 10.43
N SER A 790 11.86 -10.38 11.53
CA SER A 790 12.29 -11.72 11.92
C SER A 790 11.97 -12.80 10.87
N VAL A 791 10.85 -12.67 10.16
CA VAL A 791 10.51 -13.56 9.03
C VAL A 791 11.46 -13.32 7.85
N LEU A 792 11.82 -12.06 7.59
CA LEU A 792 12.83 -11.71 6.58
C LEU A 792 14.25 -12.15 6.98
N GLU A 793 14.53 -12.35 8.26
CA GLU A 793 15.83 -12.87 8.75
C GLU A 793 15.85 -14.40 8.84
N SER A 794 14.69 -15.06 8.76
CA SER A 794 14.58 -16.51 8.94
C SER A 794 15.42 -17.34 7.96
N GLU A 795 15.84 -18.52 8.40
CA GLU A 795 16.57 -19.48 7.56
C GLU A 795 15.68 -20.21 6.55
N ASP A 796 14.36 -19.97 6.51
CA ASP A 796 13.46 -20.63 5.54
C ASP A 796 13.73 -20.12 4.11
N PRO A 797 14.31 -20.93 3.22
CA PRO A 797 14.71 -20.47 1.89
C PRO A 797 13.51 -20.20 0.96
N LYS A 798 12.29 -20.53 1.40
CA LYS A 798 11.03 -20.28 0.68
C LYS A 798 10.49 -18.86 0.83
N VAL A 799 10.88 -18.14 1.89
CA VAL A 799 10.39 -16.77 2.13
C VAL A 799 10.86 -15.84 1.03
N GLY A 800 9.91 -15.20 0.34
CA GLY A 800 10.15 -14.34 -0.81
C GLY A 800 10.08 -15.04 -2.16
N ARG A 801 9.92 -16.37 -2.21
CA ARG A 801 9.80 -17.15 -3.45
C ARG A 801 8.36 -17.52 -3.74
N ALA A 802 8.05 -17.67 -5.02
CA ALA A 802 6.71 -17.97 -5.48
C ALA A 802 6.17 -19.31 -4.94
N LYS A 803 4.88 -19.32 -4.58
CA LYS A 803 4.10 -20.54 -4.34
C LYS A 803 3.88 -21.25 -5.68
N GLU A 804 4.09 -22.56 -5.68
CA GLU A 804 3.67 -23.41 -6.80
C GLU A 804 2.13 -23.37 -6.92
N ILE A 805 1.64 -23.33 -8.16
CA ILE A 805 0.21 -23.28 -8.54
C ILE A 805 -0.31 -24.63 -9.02
#